data_AF-A0A8S4Q9V8-F1
#
_entry.id   AF-A0A8S4Q9V8-F1
#
_cell.length_a   1.000
_cell.length_b   1.000
_cell.length_c   1.000
_cell.angle_alpha   90.00
_cell.angle_beta   90.00
_cell.angle_gamma   90.00
#
_symmetry.space_group_name_H-M   'P 1'
#
loop_
_entity.id
_entity.type
_entity.pdbx_description
1 polymer ?
#
loop_
_entity_poly.entity_id
_entity_poly.type
_entity_poly.pdbx_seq_one_letter_code
_entity_poly.pdbx_strand_id
1 'polypeptide(L)'
;METPNPAPVFKSETPTSMFDDDELDKVLREKAKLEGQLEMLEIEARAAIRDRAELQTQLASLQTQLKSRASYDNMKGDRDLQSELDTMRKNRTNLELAIMDAHKVIGDKMEEIKAAQEEVQIAQNANDKLNDKIRELRDETKSKDSTMQDLKSKIAELYVEVQTSNQARTQAENENRSMKSDLDSLMKSKEWYLAQLQFTQEARSQLQGDITSVQVTSVSQSNQIERLKTENSELQQELAEVQQKAISEKEALARHLEAIEADMMEREAGFKEMQYNQVVSEQALKRKMLAMEEERTKLSHVNERILELEHDLQKAKNELRQKEATIGVFEREQAELMKRLTLSSENITQREHSLDSLEQRTIDFEMKIKTLQKDLNIRDEEVMILKQEKSTIAMMLASAQEEKKTFDEALHTLKEDMLKVEQSFKQMRQDLNERNEELNMVKHERDQLQHVLDNTKVEVEQKVKSYESQNVEFSEKTKALDELRINKVNLEGEIGKLKIDLEIAKTAQDSLTRENTSLEKELLSFKSKYEDNESTLNVTLAEKARLEGQIEMLTSEQEKLRVMAEENEVLRSKVGNLETVSHKDVALQKAKILKLGAEIKSITKESKEKCQEYEMKLANLDGKLSVAMETKTQNEAEILQLKKRLESESDEKVQHVNQKLETTESELETTLIQKQTLEHKIHEIEIRTLREIEEYRIKVKTLEKQMVTTRESEKQKLTEKMKKKMALELEREKGRLAGVMQSHSALKQHTSLLEQALAKREGTLVELDSVAQSEMRDKNKLESLYRGRITELESILEKERMSSKDVQKQLMVQRGNNTKYRKEVESLKLDVEQLNKDLESCKSQLELQQTDKEKDTQVELQYKTESERLNRELQAMKIEIDRLRYDISEGETRNPLVQQQIQQLEWQVKQKGEEHVALKKQMRLMEKRQQVELKNMKKTVEARNKEIEHLRHELAVSRKEKFDYQSKLAELRGTLKAHKAQPIDVTGGSLGLPEVAPLDTEAIEKLLSDTEKQKVDISKPLNVLQTCLTSLRSEISSLQQHVEGHTIAVQSSTHSWNQVEDHVKELRTISTPSDDSARSRSASPFDDVTMEPLTSEDKAISVSSSNEGSSQLDQPGDNTM
;
A
#
# COMPACT_ATOMS: atom_id res chain seq x y z
N MET A 1 135.42 -58.33 -33.72
CA MET A 1 134.79 -59.07 -32.62
C MET A 1 133.46 -59.59 -33.14
N GLU A 2 133.21 -60.89 -33.29
CA GLU A 2 134.04 -62.10 -33.24
C GLU A 2 133.43 -63.08 -34.29
N THR A 3 134.05 -63.31 -35.46
CA THR A 3 135.02 -64.40 -35.81
C THR A 3 134.44 -65.84 -35.82
N PRO A 4 134.98 -66.81 -36.62
CA PRO A 4 135.54 -66.69 -38.00
C PRO A 4 135.38 -67.97 -38.92
N ASN A 5 135.77 -67.88 -40.21
CA ASN A 5 136.47 -68.92 -41.03
C ASN A 5 135.84 -70.34 -41.28
N PRO A 6 136.48 -71.26 -42.05
CA PRO A 6 137.34 -71.14 -43.26
C PRO A 6 136.96 -72.11 -44.43
N ALA A 7 137.81 -72.20 -45.47
CA ALA A 7 137.86 -73.25 -46.54
C ALA A 7 138.76 -74.46 -46.09
N PRO A 8 139.48 -75.30 -46.91
CA PRO A 8 139.61 -75.50 -48.37
C PRO A 8 139.70 -77.03 -48.80
N VAL A 9 140.69 -77.42 -49.65
CA VAL A 9 141.17 -78.79 -50.08
C VAL A 9 140.77 -79.20 -51.54
N PHE A 10 141.30 -80.33 -52.05
CA PHE A 10 141.67 -80.59 -53.46
C PHE A 10 141.89 -82.12 -53.75
N LYS A 11 141.96 -82.53 -55.04
CA LYS A 11 142.55 -83.81 -55.60
C LYS A 11 141.77 -85.13 -55.36
N SER A 12 142.00 -86.27 -56.06
CA SER A 12 142.47 -86.60 -57.45
C SER A 12 142.51 -88.13 -57.67
N GLU A 13 142.30 -88.69 -58.88
CA GLU A 13 142.91 -89.97 -59.30
C GLU A 13 142.99 -90.23 -60.84
N THR A 14 143.74 -91.29 -61.21
CA THR A 14 144.44 -91.71 -62.48
C THR A 14 143.56 -92.38 -63.58
N PRO A 15 144.09 -92.93 -64.73
CA PRO A 15 145.47 -93.07 -65.30
C PRO A 15 145.67 -92.50 -66.74
N THR A 16 146.81 -92.54 -67.48
CA THR A 16 148.24 -92.99 -67.32
C THR A 16 148.71 -94.26 -68.10
N SER A 17 149.39 -94.09 -69.25
CA SER A 17 150.37 -94.99 -69.94
C SER A 17 151.10 -94.18 -71.06
N MET A 18 152.39 -94.28 -71.44
CA MET A 18 153.52 -95.26 -71.38
C MET A 18 153.69 -96.19 -72.61
N PHE A 19 154.91 -96.75 -72.73
CA PHE A 19 155.54 -97.58 -73.80
C PHE A 19 156.15 -96.82 -75.00
N ASP A 20 157.32 -97.21 -75.56
CA ASP A 20 158.51 -97.89 -74.99
C ASP A 20 159.73 -97.72 -75.95
N ASP A 21 160.92 -98.20 -75.57
CA ASP A 21 162.20 -98.02 -76.30
C ASP A 21 162.56 -99.25 -77.17
N ASP A 22 163.00 -99.02 -78.42
CA ASP A 22 163.39 -100.08 -79.38
C ASP A 22 164.65 -99.66 -80.19
N GLU A 23 165.79 -99.83 -79.54
CA GLU A 23 167.15 -99.94 -80.09
C GLU A 23 167.65 -98.87 -81.09
N LEU A 24 167.89 -97.66 -80.54
CA LEU A 24 169.18 -96.94 -80.54
C LEU A 24 169.89 -96.54 -81.86
N ASP A 25 169.99 -97.40 -82.89
CA ASP A 25 171.06 -97.30 -83.90
C ASP A 25 170.59 -97.05 -85.36
N LYS A 26 169.28 -97.10 -85.65
CA LYS A 26 168.74 -96.41 -86.85
C LYS A 26 168.74 -94.89 -86.69
N VAL A 27 168.76 -94.42 -85.44
CA VAL A 27 168.84 -93.01 -85.01
C VAL A 27 170.09 -92.29 -85.55
N LEU A 28 171.07 -92.99 -86.13
CA LEU A 28 172.32 -92.38 -86.63
C LEU A 28 172.44 -92.24 -88.15
N ARG A 29 171.51 -92.77 -88.97
CA ARG A 29 171.66 -92.72 -90.45
C ARG A 29 170.55 -92.06 -91.25
N GLU A 30 169.27 -92.18 -90.85
CA GLU A 30 168.27 -91.23 -91.37
C GLU A 30 168.47 -89.85 -90.76
N LYS A 31 169.03 -89.79 -89.54
CA LYS A 31 169.51 -88.57 -88.89
C LYS A 31 170.33 -87.68 -89.81
N ALA A 32 171.38 -88.12 -90.49
CA ALA A 32 172.19 -87.24 -91.34
C ALA A 32 171.43 -86.63 -92.55
N LYS A 33 170.41 -87.33 -93.07
CA LYS A 33 169.63 -86.87 -94.23
C LYS A 33 168.43 -86.02 -93.82
N LEU A 34 167.80 -86.37 -92.68
CA LEU A 34 166.90 -85.48 -91.98
C LEU A 34 167.66 -84.22 -91.55
N GLU A 35 168.86 -84.30 -90.98
CA GLU A 35 169.68 -83.16 -90.54
C GLU A 35 170.00 -82.20 -91.67
N GLY A 36 170.31 -82.64 -92.90
CA GLY A 36 170.52 -81.70 -94.02
C GLY A 36 169.25 -81.00 -94.53
N GLN A 37 168.08 -81.65 -94.41
CA GLN A 37 166.79 -81.04 -94.81
C GLN A 37 166.08 -80.35 -93.65
N LEU A 38 166.41 -80.70 -92.40
CA LEU A 38 166.30 -79.88 -91.20
C LEU A 38 167.37 -78.79 -91.17
N GLU A 39 168.47 -78.81 -91.92
CA GLU A 39 169.38 -77.66 -91.92
C GLU A 39 168.73 -76.54 -92.73
N MET A 40 168.06 -76.86 -93.84
CA MET A 40 167.17 -75.92 -94.53
C MET A 40 165.87 -75.64 -93.76
N LEU A 41 165.16 -76.65 -93.24
CA LEU A 41 163.94 -76.42 -92.45
C LEU A 41 164.19 -75.89 -91.04
N GLU A 42 165.42 -75.90 -90.51
CA GLU A 42 165.87 -75.12 -89.37
C GLU A 42 166.48 -73.80 -89.81
N ILE A 43 167.00 -73.60 -91.02
CA ILE A 43 167.30 -72.23 -91.47
C ILE A 43 165.98 -71.48 -91.70
N GLU A 44 164.93 -72.14 -92.19
CA GLU A 44 163.59 -71.61 -92.33
C GLU A 44 162.78 -71.66 -91.02
N ALA A 45 162.93 -72.65 -90.14
CA ALA A 45 162.31 -72.62 -88.81
C ALA A 45 163.10 -71.79 -87.80
N ARG A 46 164.43 -71.60 -87.91
CA ARG A 46 165.20 -70.57 -87.16
C ARG A 46 165.10 -69.21 -87.85
N ALA A 47 164.56 -69.09 -89.07
CA ALA A 47 164.03 -67.83 -89.59
C ALA A 47 162.66 -67.56 -88.98
N ALA A 48 161.69 -68.49 -89.07
CA ALA A 48 160.38 -68.34 -88.43
C ALA A 48 160.45 -68.26 -86.89
N ILE A 49 161.47 -68.83 -86.24
CA ILE A 49 161.78 -68.68 -84.82
C ILE A 49 162.72 -67.50 -84.57
N ARG A 50 163.43 -66.93 -85.57
CA ARG A 50 163.98 -65.56 -85.43
C ARG A 50 162.87 -64.54 -85.53
N ASP A 51 161.95 -64.64 -86.48
CA ASP A 51 160.79 -63.76 -86.59
C ASP A 51 159.86 -63.93 -85.38
N ARG A 52 159.67 -65.16 -84.87
CA ARG A 52 158.99 -65.37 -83.59
C ARG A 52 159.82 -64.90 -82.40
N ALA A 53 161.15 -64.99 -82.41
CA ALA A 53 161.99 -64.45 -81.34
C ALA A 53 162.17 -62.92 -81.41
N GLU A 54 161.97 -62.29 -82.56
CA GLU A 54 161.98 -60.85 -82.76
C GLU A 54 160.60 -60.28 -82.44
N LEU A 55 159.51 -60.96 -82.80
CA LEU A 55 158.19 -60.66 -82.22
C LEU A 55 158.14 -60.98 -80.71
N GLN A 56 158.87 -61.99 -80.23
CA GLN A 56 158.96 -62.34 -78.80
C GLN A 56 160.03 -61.54 -78.04
N THR A 57 160.92 -60.79 -78.70
CA THR A 57 161.80 -59.77 -78.08
C THR A 57 161.31 -58.35 -78.34
N GLN A 58 160.37 -58.13 -79.25
CA GLN A 58 159.50 -56.95 -79.25
C GLN A 58 158.44 -57.09 -78.14
N LEU A 59 157.79 -58.26 -78.02
CA LEU A 59 156.99 -58.58 -76.84
C LEU A 59 157.82 -58.64 -75.56
N ALA A 60 159.03 -59.23 -75.53
CA ALA A 60 159.87 -59.19 -74.33
C ALA A 60 160.70 -57.90 -74.17
N SER A 61 160.64 -56.91 -75.07
CA SER A 61 161.12 -55.55 -74.77
C SER A 61 159.98 -54.66 -74.29
N LEU A 62 158.74 -54.87 -74.74
CA LEU A 62 157.55 -54.29 -74.10
C LEU A 62 157.28 -54.95 -72.72
N GLN A 63 157.51 -56.25 -72.61
CA GLN A 63 157.54 -57.04 -71.36
C GLN A 63 158.95 -57.16 -70.75
N THR A 64 159.87 -56.24 -71.05
CA THR A 64 161.02 -55.91 -70.15
C THR A 64 161.16 -54.41 -69.89
N GLN A 65 160.49 -53.54 -70.66
CA GLN A 65 159.91 -52.29 -70.15
C GLN A 65 158.95 -52.54 -68.97
N LEU A 66 158.50 -53.80 -68.79
CA LEU A 66 157.79 -54.33 -67.61
C LEU A 66 158.28 -53.79 -66.26
N LYS A 67 159.61 -53.79 -66.04
CA LYS A 67 160.18 -53.89 -64.67
C LYS A 67 161.25 -52.86 -64.31
N SER A 68 161.36 -51.78 -65.08
CA SER A 68 162.05 -50.55 -64.66
C SER A 68 161.08 -49.40 -64.30
N ARG A 69 159.80 -49.46 -64.70
CA ARG A 69 158.75 -48.52 -64.26
C ARG A 69 157.83 -49.06 -63.15
N ALA A 70 157.89 -50.34 -62.84
CA ALA A 70 157.14 -51.01 -61.76
C ALA A 70 157.58 -50.62 -60.32
N SER A 71 158.00 -49.36 -60.10
CA SER A 71 158.51 -48.85 -58.82
C SER A 71 158.06 -47.41 -58.49
N TYR A 72 157.18 -46.77 -59.27
CA TYR A 72 156.72 -45.39 -58.97
C TYR A 72 155.22 -45.10 -59.17
N ASP A 73 154.48 -45.85 -60.00
CA ASP A 73 153.04 -45.60 -60.23
C ASP A 73 152.10 -46.48 -59.37
N ASN A 74 152.63 -47.50 -58.68
CA ASN A 74 151.88 -48.30 -57.70
C ASN A 74 151.81 -47.58 -56.33
N MET A 75 150.74 -46.82 -56.05
CA MET A 75 150.24 -46.47 -54.69
C MET A 75 149.04 -45.48 -54.69
N LYS A 76 148.71 -44.83 -55.82
CA LYS A 76 147.70 -43.76 -55.88
C LYS A 76 146.26 -44.23 -56.19
N GLY A 77 146.04 -44.87 -57.35
CA GLY A 77 144.69 -45.12 -57.86
C GLY A 77 143.76 -45.91 -56.91
N ASP A 78 144.33 -46.86 -56.17
CA ASP A 78 143.61 -47.67 -55.17
C ASP A 78 143.15 -46.85 -53.94
N ARG A 79 143.86 -45.74 -53.64
CA ARG A 79 143.52 -44.82 -52.56
C ARG A 79 142.49 -43.77 -52.99
N ASP A 80 142.56 -43.33 -54.24
CA ASP A 80 141.64 -42.36 -54.81
C ASP A 80 140.24 -43.00 -55.00
N LEU A 81 140.17 -44.23 -55.55
CA LEU A 81 138.93 -45.02 -55.67
C LEU A 81 138.27 -45.32 -54.31
N GLN A 82 139.06 -45.64 -53.28
CA GLN A 82 138.56 -45.83 -51.92
C GLN A 82 137.93 -44.53 -51.38
N SER A 83 138.50 -43.37 -51.70
CA SER A 83 137.96 -42.06 -51.29
C SER A 83 136.64 -41.73 -51.99
N GLU A 84 136.49 -42.04 -53.28
CA GLU A 84 135.22 -41.89 -54.00
C GLU A 84 134.15 -42.80 -53.39
N LEU A 85 134.47 -44.07 -53.10
CA LEU A 85 133.57 -45.01 -52.43
C LEU A 85 133.06 -44.48 -51.08
N ASP A 86 133.93 -43.90 -50.26
CA ASP A 86 133.54 -43.33 -48.97
C ASP A 86 132.76 -42.00 -49.09
N THR A 87 132.98 -41.20 -50.15
CA THR A 87 132.07 -40.07 -50.46
C THR A 87 130.71 -40.54 -50.96
N MET A 88 130.64 -41.59 -51.78
CA MET A 88 129.37 -42.16 -52.24
C MET A 88 128.58 -42.81 -51.10
N ARG A 89 129.26 -43.45 -50.14
CA ARG A 89 128.65 -43.91 -48.87
C ARG A 89 128.07 -42.75 -48.06
N LYS A 90 128.83 -41.65 -47.88
CA LYS A 90 128.35 -40.44 -47.18
C LYS A 90 127.13 -39.81 -47.88
N ASN A 91 127.16 -39.72 -49.20
CA ASN A 91 126.02 -39.22 -49.97
C ASN A 91 124.79 -40.13 -49.80
N ARG A 92 124.97 -41.46 -49.77
CA ARG A 92 123.90 -42.41 -49.49
C ARG A 92 123.32 -42.21 -48.08
N THR A 93 124.15 -42.11 -47.04
CA THR A 93 123.67 -41.89 -45.67
C THR A 93 123.00 -40.52 -45.49
N ASN A 94 123.47 -39.49 -46.19
CA ASN A 94 122.83 -38.17 -46.16
C ASN A 94 121.46 -38.17 -46.83
N LEU A 95 121.29 -38.93 -47.92
CA LEU A 95 119.99 -39.14 -48.57
C LEU A 95 119.07 -40.02 -47.70
N GLU A 96 119.60 -41.06 -47.06
CA GLU A 96 118.86 -41.90 -46.09
C GLU A 96 118.33 -41.06 -44.92
N LEU A 97 119.14 -40.14 -44.38
CA LEU A 97 118.72 -39.17 -43.35
C LEU A 97 117.67 -38.18 -43.88
N ALA A 98 117.89 -37.55 -45.04
CA ALA A 98 116.92 -36.61 -45.62
C ALA A 98 115.56 -37.27 -45.95
N ILE A 99 115.57 -38.55 -46.35
CA ILE A 99 114.36 -39.35 -46.53
C ILE A 99 113.69 -39.66 -45.18
N MET A 100 114.46 -39.92 -44.12
CA MET A 100 113.92 -40.13 -42.77
C MET A 100 113.27 -38.85 -42.21
N ASP A 101 113.92 -37.70 -42.36
CA ASP A 101 113.37 -36.39 -41.96
C ASP A 101 112.12 -36.02 -42.77
N ALA A 102 112.11 -36.32 -44.08
CA ALA A 102 110.91 -36.12 -44.91
C ALA A 102 109.74 -37.01 -44.47
N HIS A 103 109.98 -38.30 -44.15
CA HIS A 103 108.95 -39.17 -43.59
C HIS A 103 108.47 -38.69 -42.22
N LYS A 104 109.37 -38.16 -41.38
CA LYS A 104 108.99 -37.56 -40.09
C LYS A 104 108.06 -36.36 -40.30
N VAL A 105 108.43 -35.39 -41.15
CA VAL A 105 107.58 -34.22 -41.43
C VAL A 105 106.24 -34.64 -42.04
N ILE A 106 106.19 -35.68 -42.86
CA ILE A 106 104.93 -36.25 -43.36
C ILE A 106 104.10 -36.86 -42.22
N GLY A 107 104.73 -37.56 -41.26
CA GLY A 107 104.08 -38.07 -40.05
C GLY A 107 103.51 -36.95 -39.18
N ASP A 108 104.34 -35.96 -38.83
CA ASP A 108 103.98 -34.77 -38.06
C ASP A 108 102.76 -34.05 -38.73
N LYS A 109 102.75 -33.92 -40.06
CA LYS A 109 101.62 -33.35 -40.82
C LYS A 109 100.39 -34.26 -40.90
N MET A 110 100.54 -35.58 -40.88
CA MET A 110 99.40 -36.50 -40.75
C MET A 110 98.75 -36.43 -39.37
N GLU A 111 99.52 -36.12 -38.32
CA GLU A 111 98.97 -35.89 -36.97
C GLU A 111 98.30 -34.52 -36.86
N GLU A 112 98.88 -33.44 -37.42
CA GLU A 112 98.20 -32.14 -37.54
C GLU A 112 96.86 -32.24 -38.29
N ILE A 113 96.81 -32.99 -39.40
CA ILE A 113 95.57 -33.18 -40.18
C ILE A 113 94.51 -33.93 -39.37
N LYS A 114 94.90 -34.94 -38.56
CA LYS A 114 93.96 -35.64 -37.67
C LYS A 114 93.44 -34.72 -36.57
N ALA A 115 94.31 -33.95 -35.91
CA ALA A 115 93.91 -32.99 -34.88
C ALA A 115 92.90 -31.96 -35.46
N ALA A 116 93.17 -31.41 -36.64
CA ALA A 116 92.24 -30.51 -37.32
C ALA A 116 90.91 -31.19 -37.71
N GLN A 117 90.93 -32.48 -38.11
CA GLN A 117 89.71 -33.26 -38.37
C GLN A 117 88.90 -33.52 -37.09
N GLU A 118 89.55 -33.79 -35.96
CA GLU A 118 88.90 -33.96 -34.66
C GLU A 118 88.31 -32.65 -34.15
N GLU A 119 89.03 -31.51 -34.27
CA GLU A 119 88.50 -30.18 -33.95
C GLU A 119 87.29 -29.81 -34.82
N VAL A 120 87.34 -30.08 -36.13
CA VAL A 120 86.19 -29.88 -37.03
C VAL A 120 85.00 -30.77 -36.64
N GLN A 121 85.25 -32.05 -36.29
CA GLN A 121 84.18 -32.94 -35.83
C GLN A 121 83.58 -32.49 -34.49
N ILE A 122 84.38 -31.96 -33.57
CA ILE A 122 83.91 -31.38 -32.30
C ILE A 122 83.07 -30.12 -32.55
N ALA A 123 83.52 -29.22 -33.43
CA ALA A 123 82.79 -28.03 -33.82
C ALA A 123 81.46 -28.36 -34.53
N GLN A 124 81.46 -29.38 -35.39
CA GLN A 124 80.26 -29.84 -36.08
C GLN A 124 79.27 -30.49 -35.10
N ASN A 125 79.73 -31.38 -34.21
CA ASN A 125 78.93 -31.96 -33.13
C ASN A 125 78.35 -30.89 -32.18
N ALA A 126 79.03 -29.76 -31.98
CA ALA A 126 78.52 -28.63 -31.20
C ALA A 126 77.46 -27.83 -31.97
N ASN A 127 77.66 -27.63 -33.28
CA ASN A 127 76.71 -26.95 -34.15
C ASN A 127 75.41 -27.77 -34.31
N ASP A 128 75.50 -29.10 -34.43
CA ASP A 128 74.33 -29.99 -34.46
C ASP A 128 73.50 -29.87 -33.17
N LYS A 129 74.14 -29.88 -31.99
CA LYS A 129 73.48 -29.64 -30.69
C LYS A 129 72.80 -28.27 -30.60
N LEU A 130 73.41 -27.22 -31.17
CA LEU A 130 72.79 -25.90 -31.23
C LEU A 130 71.58 -25.89 -32.17
N ASN A 131 71.64 -26.57 -33.31
CA ASN A 131 70.52 -26.72 -34.23
C ASN A 131 69.36 -27.54 -33.62
N ASP A 132 69.66 -28.59 -32.86
CA ASP A 132 68.67 -29.34 -32.08
C ASP A 132 68.02 -28.45 -31.01
N LYS A 133 68.82 -27.68 -30.24
CA LYS A 133 68.28 -26.74 -29.24
C LYS A 133 67.43 -25.62 -29.86
N ILE A 134 67.78 -25.13 -31.05
CA ILE A 134 66.97 -24.18 -31.83
C ILE A 134 65.67 -24.84 -32.31
N ARG A 135 65.67 -26.13 -32.66
CA ARG A 135 64.47 -26.88 -33.01
C ARG A 135 63.54 -27.02 -31.81
N GLU A 136 64.06 -27.47 -30.67
CA GLU A 136 63.33 -27.56 -29.39
C GLU A 136 62.67 -26.23 -29.03
N LEU A 137 63.43 -25.12 -29.02
CA LEU A 137 62.90 -23.80 -28.67
C LEU A 137 61.85 -23.31 -29.67
N ARG A 138 62.00 -23.63 -30.97
CA ARG A 138 61.00 -23.30 -32.00
C ARG A 138 59.70 -24.08 -31.80
N ASP A 139 59.78 -25.36 -31.47
CA ASP A 139 58.60 -26.20 -31.28
C ASP A 139 57.92 -25.94 -29.93
N GLU A 140 58.68 -25.60 -28.88
CA GLU A 140 58.17 -25.05 -27.62
C GLU A 140 57.46 -23.69 -27.85
N THR A 141 58.00 -22.83 -28.71
CA THR A 141 57.36 -21.55 -29.09
C THR A 141 56.04 -21.80 -29.82
N LYS A 142 55.99 -22.70 -30.82
CA LYS A 142 54.73 -23.08 -31.49
C LYS A 142 53.68 -23.62 -30.52
N SER A 143 54.09 -24.39 -29.50
CA SER A 143 53.18 -24.90 -28.46
C SER A 143 52.66 -23.79 -27.54
N LYS A 144 53.46 -22.75 -27.29
CA LYS A 144 53.01 -21.53 -26.59
C LYS A 144 52.08 -20.68 -27.46
N ASP A 145 52.34 -20.60 -28.77
CA ASP A 145 51.46 -19.91 -29.72
C ASP A 145 50.10 -20.64 -29.87
N SER A 146 50.10 -21.99 -29.95
CA SER A 146 48.84 -22.75 -30.01
C SER A 146 48.04 -22.62 -28.72
N THR A 147 48.66 -22.79 -27.56
CA THR A 147 47.96 -22.60 -26.27
C THR A 147 47.49 -21.16 -26.06
N MET A 148 48.20 -20.15 -26.60
CA MET A 148 47.72 -18.77 -26.63
C MET A 148 46.53 -18.59 -27.58
N GLN A 149 46.49 -19.30 -28.72
CA GLN A 149 45.35 -19.32 -29.65
C GLN A 149 44.12 -19.95 -28.97
N ASP A 150 44.30 -21.09 -28.30
CA ASP A 150 43.25 -21.80 -27.56
C ASP A 150 42.68 -20.92 -26.43
N LEU A 151 43.55 -20.25 -25.66
CA LEU A 151 43.15 -19.31 -24.61
C LEU A 151 42.39 -18.10 -25.18
N LYS A 152 42.78 -17.57 -26.36
CA LYS A 152 42.05 -16.49 -27.04
C LYS A 152 40.67 -16.96 -27.50
N SER A 153 40.53 -18.18 -28.03
CA SER A 153 39.23 -18.77 -28.35
C SER A 153 38.36 -18.88 -27.10
N LYS A 154 38.91 -19.44 -26.02
CA LYS A 154 38.17 -19.62 -24.76
C LYS A 154 37.75 -18.29 -24.12
N ILE A 155 38.56 -17.23 -24.24
CA ILE A 155 38.19 -15.87 -23.82
C ILE A 155 37.05 -15.32 -24.69
N ALA A 156 37.07 -15.53 -26.01
CA ALA A 156 35.99 -15.11 -26.90
C ALA A 156 34.68 -15.87 -26.63
N GLU A 157 34.75 -17.19 -26.41
CA GLU A 157 33.62 -18.03 -26.00
C GLU A 157 33.01 -17.53 -24.68
N LEU A 158 33.85 -17.34 -23.64
CA LEU A 158 33.40 -16.84 -22.33
C LEU A 158 32.82 -15.42 -22.42
N TYR A 159 33.34 -14.57 -23.31
CA TYR A 159 32.77 -13.24 -23.54
C TYR A 159 31.36 -13.32 -24.14
N VAL A 160 31.13 -14.21 -25.11
CA VAL A 160 29.79 -14.47 -25.68
C VAL A 160 28.86 -15.10 -24.64
N GLU A 161 29.35 -16.05 -23.85
CA GLU A 161 28.59 -16.71 -22.77
C GLU A 161 28.17 -15.73 -21.67
N VAL A 162 29.07 -14.83 -21.24
CA VAL A 162 28.73 -13.73 -20.32
C VAL A 162 27.76 -12.73 -20.95
N GLN A 163 27.92 -12.38 -22.23
CA GLN A 163 27.02 -11.43 -22.90
C GLN A 163 25.60 -12.00 -23.05
N THR A 164 25.46 -13.26 -23.46
CA THR A 164 24.17 -13.97 -23.58
C THR A 164 23.53 -14.23 -22.22
N SER A 165 24.30 -14.62 -21.21
CA SER A 165 23.84 -14.74 -19.82
C SER A 165 23.32 -13.40 -19.27
N ASN A 166 24.02 -12.29 -19.55
CA ASN A 166 23.58 -10.96 -19.13
C ASN A 166 22.30 -10.51 -19.87
N GLN A 167 22.15 -10.85 -21.17
CA GLN A 167 20.90 -10.64 -21.91
C GLN A 167 19.74 -11.44 -21.29
N ALA A 168 19.94 -12.73 -21.01
CA ALA A 168 18.94 -13.59 -20.34
C ALA A 168 18.57 -13.04 -18.93
N ARG A 169 19.54 -12.57 -18.15
CA ARG A 169 19.30 -11.91 -16.86
C ARG A 169 18.43 -10.66 -17.03
N THR A 170 18.76 -9.78 -17.98
CA THR A 170 17.95 -8.55 -18.20
C THR A 170 16.55 -8.84 -18.72
N GLN A 171 16.34 -9.92 -19.48
CA GLN A 171 15.01 -10.40 -19.82
C GLN A 171 14.25 -10.88 -18.58
N ALA A 172 14.85 -11.77 -17.77
CA ALA A 172 14.25 -12.28 -16.54
C ALA A 172 13.94 -11.18 -15.51
N GLU A 173 14.76 -10.13 -15.42
CA GLU A 173 14.48 -8.94 -14.60
C GLU A 173 13.24 -8.18 -15.08
N ASN A 174 13.02 -8.08 -16.39
CA ASN A 174 11.84 -7.43 -16.96
C ASN A 174 10.58 -8.30 -16.80
N GLU A 175 10.68 -9.62 -16.96
CA GLU A 175 9.59 -10.56 -16.66
C GLU A 175 9.20 -10.51 -15.18
N ASN A 176 10.18 -10.48 -14.26
CA ASN A 176 9.96 -10.33 -12.82
C ASN A 176 9.33 -8.95 -12.46
N ARG A 177 9.71 -7.87 -13.15
CA ARG A 177 9.02 -6.56 -13.04
C ARG A 177 7.56 -6.64 -13.48
N SER A 178 7.25 -7.35 -14.58
CA SER A 178 5.85 -7.59 -14.99
C SER A 178 5.10 -8.37 -13.92
N MET A 179 5.62 -9.53 -13.50
CA MET A 179 4.96 -10.37 -12.49
C MET A 179 4.73 -9.63 -11.16
N LYS A 180 5.61 -8.70 -10.77
CA LYS A 180 5.38 -7.82 -9.61
C LYS A 180 4.24 -6.82 -9.84
N SER A 181 4.19 -6.18 -11.00
CA SER A 181 3.06 -5.30 -11.38
C SER A 181 1.73 -6.07 -11.42
N ASP A 182 1.74 -7.29 -11.95
CA ASP A 182 0.58 -8.17 -12.01
C ASP A 182 0.14 -8.59 -10.60
N LEU A 183 1.08 -8.97 -9.73
CA LEU A 183 0.83 -9.32 -8.33
C LEU A 183 0.30 -8.13 -7.52
N ASP A 184 0.83 -6.93 -7.71
CA ASP A 184 0.31 -5.69 -7.11
C ASP A 184 -1.12 -5.39 -7.58
N SER A 185 -1.44 -5.66 -8.85
CA SER A 185 -2.81 -5.50 -9.39
C SER A 185 -3.78 -6.53 -8.77
N LEU A 186 -3.34 -7.78 -8.59
CA LEU A 186 -4.10 -8.84 -7.93
C LEU A 186 -4.28 -8.58 -6.44
N MET A 187 -3.29 -7.99 -5.77
CA MET A 187 -3.39 -7.56 -4.36
C MET A 187 -4.41 -6.43 -4.21
N LYS A 188 -4.36 -5.39 -5.05
CA LYS A 188 -5.37 -4.30 -5.05
C LYS A 188 -6.78 -4.82 -5.35
N SER A 189 -6.90 -5.77 -6.29
CA SER A 189 -8.17 -6.43 -6.61
C SER A 189 -8.70 -7.24 -5.42
N LYS A 190 -7.85 -8.04 -4.76
CA LYS A 190 -8.17 -8.78 -3.53
C LYS A 190 -8.58 -7.84 -2.39
N GLU A 191 -7.89 -6.72 -2.20
CA GLU A 191 -8.21 -5.71 -1.19
C GLU A 191 -9.57 -5.06 -1.46
N TRP A 192 -9.87 -4.75 -2.73
CA TRP A 192 -11.18 -4.28 -3.15
C TRP A 192 -12.31 -5.32 -2.89
N TYR A 193 -12.10 -6.59 -3.23
CA TYR A 193 -13.06 -7.65 -2.91
C TYR A 193 -13.25 -7.86 -1.40
N LEU A 194 -12.19 -7.70 -0.59
CA LEU A 194 -12.29 -7.76 0.88
C LEU A 194 -13.06 -6.57 1.45
N ALA A 195 -12.82 -5.36 0.96
CA ALA A 195 -13.60 -4.17 1.33
C ALA A 195 -15.08 -4.29 0.94
N GLN A 196 -15.37 -4.80 -0.26
CA GLN A 196 -16.74 -5.06 -0.72
C GLN A 196 -17.44 -6.15 0.12
N LEU A 197 -16.70 -7.18 0.54
CA LEU A 197 -17.20 -8.21 1.44
C LEU A 197 -17.46 -7.66 2.86
N GLN A 198 -16.61 -6.77 3.37
CA GLN A 198 -16.83 -6.09 4.65
C GLN A 198 -18.07 -5.18 4.57
N PHE A 199 -18.17 -4.31 3.56
CA PHE A 199 -19.31 -3.43 3.35
C PHE A 199 -20.64 -4.19 3.24
N THR A 200 -20.66 -5.31 2.53
CA THR A 200 -21.87 -6.16 2.44
C THR A 200 -22.20 -6.91 3.74
N GLN A 201 -21.21 -7.22 4.59
CA GLN A 201 -21.44 -7.75 5.94
C GLN A 201 -21.93 -6.68 6.92
N GLU A 202 -21.43 -5.46 6.83
CA GLU A 202 -21.88 -4.30 7.61
C GLU A 202 -23.33 -3.95 7.24
N ALA A 203 -23.63 -3.77 5.95
CA ALA A 203 -24.99 -3.51 5.46
C ALA A 203 -25.98 -4.63 5.85
N ARG A 204 -25.57 -5.91 5.78
CA ARG A 204 -26.41 -7.03 6.26
C ARG A 204 -26.63 -6.97 7.77
N SER A 205 -25.61 -6.62 8.55
CA SER A 205 -25.71 -6.49 10.01
C SER A 205 -26.65 -5.35 10.40
N GLN A 206 -26.58 -4.21 9.68
CA GLN A 206 -27.48 -3.09 9.86
C GLN A 206 -28.93 -3.46 9.52
N LEU A 207 -29.17 -4.05 8.36
CA LEU A 207 -30.51 -4.56 7.97
C LEU A 207 -31.06 -5.60 8.96
N GLN A 208 -30.20 -6.44 9.54
CA GLN A 208 -30.62 -7.39 10.59
C GLN A 208 -30.99 -6.67 11.90
N GLY A 209 -30.29 -5.58 12.24
CA GLY A 209 -30.67 -4.67 13.33
C GLY A 209 -32.01 -3.98 13.07
N ASP A 210 -32.21 -3.44 11.86
CA ASP A 210 -33.45 -2.78 11.45
C ASP A 210 -34.64 -3.75 11.46
N ILE A 211 -34.48 -4.97 10.93
CA ILE A 211 -35.49 -6.04 11.01
C ILE A 211 -35.81 -6.37 12.48
N THR A 212 -34.81 -6.44 13.35
CA THR A 212 -35.03 -6.71 14.79
C THR A 212 -35.80 -5.57 15.45
N SER A 213 -35.47 -4.31 15.13
CA SER A 213 -36.18 -3.11 15.60
C SER A 213 -37.63 -3.07 15.13
N VAL A 214 -37.88 -3.32 13.84
CA VAL A 214 -39.23 -3.44 13.25
C VAL A 214 -40.02 -4.59 13.89
N GLN A 215 -39.37 -5.72 14.18
CA GLN A 215 -40.02 -6.84 14.86
C GLN A 215 -40.39 -6.50 16.32
N VAL A 216 -39.52 -5.81 17.07
CA VAL A 216 -39.82 -5.35 18.44
C VAL A 216 -40.96 -4.33 18.44
N THR A 217 -40.93 -3.34 17.54
CA THR A 217 -42.02 -2.35 17.42
C THR A 217 -43.34 -3.00 16.98
N SER A 218 -43.31 -3.96 16.06
CA SER A 218 -44.48 -4.74 15.64
C SER A 218 -45.07 -5.57 16.78
N VAL A 219 -44.24 -6.23 17.61
CA VAL A 219 -44.71 -6.96 18.81
C VAL A 219 -45.31 -5.98 19.83
N SER A 220 -44.69 -4.82 20.04
CA SER A 220 -45.23 -3.78 20.93
C SER A 220 -46.60 -3.26 20.45
N GLN A 221 -46.75 -3.00 19.15
CA GLN A 221 -48.01 -2.59 18.54
C GLN A 221 -49.07 -3.69 18.64
N SER A 222 -48.72 -4.97 18.40
CA SER A 222 -49.61 -6.11 18.60
C SER A 222 -50.10 -6.20 20.05
N ASN A 223 -49.20 -6.02 21.03
CA ASN A 223 -49.54 -6.02 22.46
C ASN A 223 -50.37 -4.79 22.88
N GLN A 224 -50.34 -3.69 22.12
CA GLN A 224 -51.25 -2.57 22.32
C GLN A 224 -52.62 -2.83 21.68
N ILE A 225 -52.66 -3.46 20.51
CA ILE A 225 -53.90 -3.86 19.82
C ILE A 225 -54.67 -4.89 20.64
N GLU A 226 -54.02 -5.88 21.26
CA GLU A 226 -54.72 -6.83 22.14
C GLU A 226 -55.26 -6.16 23.41
N ARG A 227 -54.54 -5.19 24.00
CA ARG A 227 -55.08 -4.39 25.14
C ARG A 227 -56.29 -3.54 24.74
N LEU A 228 -56.22 -2.85 23.60
CA LEU A 228 -57.36 -2.11 23.06
C LEU A 228 -58.54 -3.01 22.68
N LYS A 229 -58.32 -4.30 22.37
CA LYS A 229 -59.40 -5.28 22.19
C LYS A 229 -60.01 -5.71 23.52
N THR A 230 -59.21 -5.97 24.57
CA THR A 230 -59.76 -6.33 25.88
C THR A 230 -60.56 -5.18 26.47
N GLU A 231 -60.01 -3.97 26.47
CA GLU A 231 -60.71 -2.74 26.90
C GLU A 231 -62.03 -2.53 26.14
N ASN A 232 -62.04 -2.74 24.81
CA ASN A 232 -63.25 -2.63 24.00
C ASN A 232 -64.27 -3.74 24.29
N SER A 233 -63.82 -4.97 24.62
CA SER A 233 -64.72 -6.04 25.05
C SER A 233 -65.30 -5.81 26.45
N GLU A 234 -64.53 -5.22 27.36
CA GLU A 234 -64.96 -4.82 28.70
C GLU A 234 -66.00 -3.69 28.61
N LEU A 235 -65.74 -2.64 27.82
CA LEU A 235 -66.70 -1.55 27.56
C LEU A 235 -67.98 -2.04 26.86
N GLN A 236 -67.89 -3.06 25.98
CA GLN A 236 -69.08 -3.69 25.40
C GLN A 236 -69.88 -4.49 26.42
N GLN A 237 -69.23 -5.14 27.39
CA GLN A 237 -69.89 -5.81 28.51
C GLN A 237 -70.56 -4.78 29.44
N GLU A 238 -69.85 -3.74 29.87
CA GLU A 238 -70.42 -2.67 30.71
C GLU A 238 -71.64 -2.02 30.04
N LEU A 239 -71.56 -1.73 28.74
CA LEU A 239 -72.69 -1.19 27.98
C LEU A 239 -73.89 -2.16 27.95
N ALA A 240 -73.65 -3.47 27.80
CA ALA A 240 -74.71 -4.48 27.84
C ALA A 240 -75.33 -4.62 29.24
N GLU A 241 -74.52 -4.57 30.30
CA GLU A 241 -74.99 -4.59 31.69
C GLU A 241 -75.81 -3.35 32.05
N VAL A 242 -75.38 -2.15 31.62
CA VAL A 242 -76.14 -0.90 31.78
C VAL A 242 -77.45 -0.94 30.98
N GLN A 243 -77.44 -1.46 29.75
CA GLN A 243 -78.68 -1.65 28.97
C GLN A 243 -79.64 -2.64 29.64
N GLN A 244 -79.15 -3.78 30.11
CA GLN A 244 -79.96 -4.78 30.81
C GLN A 244 -80.54 -4.22 32.12
N LYS A 245 -79.75 -3.44 32.86
CA LYS A 245 -80.21 -2.74 34.07
C LYS A 245 -81.33 -1.74 33.73
N ALA A 246 -81.13 -0.89 32.72
CA ALA A 246 -82.14 0.09 32.28
C ALA A 246 -83.43 -0.58 31.77
N ILE A 247 -83.33 -1.75 31.13
CA ILE A 247 -84.49 -2.58 30.78
C ILE A 247 -85.21 -3.06 32.04
N SER A 248 -84.49 -3.62 33.02
CA SER A 248 -85.11 -4.11 34.28
C SER A 248 -85.76 -2.99 35.11
N GLU A 249 -85.18 -1.78 35.10
CA GLU A 249 -85.75 -0.59 35.73
C GLU A 249 -87.00 -0.11 34.99
N LYS A 250 -86.99 -0.13 33.65
CA LYS A 250 -88.18 0.15 32.83
C LYS A 250 -89.28 -0.89 33.04
N GLU A 251 -88.95 -2.18 33.17
CA GLU A 251 -89.91 -3.24 33.50
C GLU A 251 -90.48 -3.09 34.93
N ALA A 252 -89.68 -2.60 35.88
CA ALA A 252 -90.15 -2.28 37.22
C ALA A 252 -91.10 -1.08 37.20
N LEU A 253 -90.76 -0.02 36.47
CA LEU A 253 -91.64 1.14 36.25
C LEU A 253 -92.93 0.75 35.51
N ALA A 254 -92.86 -0.11 34.51
CA ALA A 254 -94.04 -0.65 33.81
C ALA A 254 -94.95 -1.41 34.78
N ARG A 255 -94.40 -2.34 35.58
CA ARG A 255 -95.16 -3.05 36.62
C ARG A 255 -95.73 -2.13 37.71
N HIS A 256 -95.05 -1.03 38.04
CA HIS A 256 -95.60 -0.01 38.94
C HIS A 256 -96.74 0.79 38.28
N LEU A 257 -96.67 1.07 36.99
CA LEU A 257 -97.76 1.73 36.25
C LEU A 257 -98.96 0.79 36.06
N GLU A 258 -98.74 -0.48 35.71
CA GLU A 258 -99.76 -1.53 35.67
C GLU A 258 -100.42 -1.72 37.04
N ALA A 259 -99.63 -1.69 38.12
CA ALA A 259 -100.15 -1.73 39.48
C ALA A 259 -101.01 -0.50 39.77
N ILE A 260 -100.57 0.72 39.43
CA ILE A 260 -101.34 1.97 39.59
C ILE A 260 -102.61 1.95 38.72
N GLU A 261 -102.57 1.37 37.52
CA GLU A 261 -103.73 1.23 36.63
C GLU A 261 -104.73 0.21 37.19
N ALA A 262 -104.27 -0.90 37.76
CA ALA A 262 -105.12 -1.83 38.51
C ALA A 262 -105.73 -1.17 39.76
N ASP A 263 -104.92 -0.43 40.53
CA ASP A 263 -105.34 0.39 41.68
C ASP A 263 -106.37 1.46 41.27
N MET A 264 -106.26 2.00 40.06
CA MET A 264 -107.19 2.98 39.48
C MET A 264 -108.46 2.30 38.95
N MET A 265 -108.35 1.12 38.33
CA MET A 265 -109.50 0.32 37.90
C MET A 265 -110.28 -0.25 39.08
N GLU A 266 -109.63 -0.63 40.18
CA GLU A 266 -110.28 -1.04 41.43
C GLU A 266 -110.95 0.17 42.09
N ARG A 267 -110.30 1.35 42.14
CA ARG A 267 -110.96 2.59 42.56
C ARG A 267 -112.11 2.98 41.63
N GLU A 268 -112.01 2.78 40.33
CA GLU A 268 -113.10 3.02 39.38
C GLU A 268 -114.24 2.02 39.54
N ALA A 269 -113.95 0.75 39.81
CA ALA A 269 -114.94 -0.27 40.12
C ALA A 269 -115.63 0.06 41.45
N GLY A 270 -114.87 0.44 42.47
CA GLY A 270 -115.35 0.97 43.74
C GLY A 270 -116.10 2.29 43.58
N PHE A 271 -115.76 3.15 42.62
CA PHE A 271 -116.52 4.36 42.28
C PHE A 271 -117.79 4.04 41.49
N LYS A 272 -117.81 3.00 40.66
CA LYS A 272 -119.01 2.52 39.95
C LYS A 272 -119.95 1.77 40.89
N GLU A 273 -119.41 1.02 41.84
CA GLU A 273 -120.16 0.44 42.96
C GLU A 273 -120.62 1.54 43.91
N MET A 274 -119.80 2.54 44.21
CA MET A 274 -120.21 3.72 44.97
C MET A 274 -121.22 4.58 44.21
N GLN A 275 -121.22 4.60 42.86
CA GLN A 275 -122.26 5.26 42.05
C GLN A 275 -123.54 4.43 41.97
N TYR A 276 -123.46 3.11 41.90
CA TYR A 276 -124.61 2.21 42.02
C TYR A 276 -125.23 2.33 43.41
N ASN A 277 -124.39 2.25 44.45
CA ASN A 277 -124.74 2.55 45.83
C ASN A 277 -125.10 4.03 46.03
N GLN A 278 -124.69 4.98 45.17
CA GLN A 278 -125.17 6.37 45.18
C GLN A 278 -126.53 6.46 44.54
N VAL A 279 -126.88 5.71 43.51
CA VAL A 279 -128.23 5.69 42.92
C VAL A 279 -129.20 4.95 43.83
N VAL A 280 -128.78 3.84 44.45
CA VAL A 280 -129.54 3.14 45.50
C VAL A 280 -129.63 4.00 46.76
N SER A 281 -128.53 4.67 47.15
CA SER A 281 -128.52 5.66 48.23
C SER A 281 -129.41 6.83 47.87
N GLU A 282 -129.43 7.39 46.67
CA GLU A 282 -130.30 8.49 46.20
C GLU A 282 -131.77 8.09 46.14
N GLN A 283 -132.08 6.81 45.92
CA GLN A 283 -133.43 6.28 46.13
C GLN A 283 -133.77 6.18 47.64
N ALA A 284 -132.77 5.98 48.51
CA ALA A 284 -132.87 6.20 49.95
C ALA A 284 -132.62 7.66 50.42
N LEU A 285 -132.17 8.56 49.54
CA LEU A 285 -131.80 9.94 49.83
C LEU A 285 -132.87 10.89 49.30
N LYS A 286 -133.71 10.49 48.35
CA LYS A 286 -135.07 11.03 48.21
C LYS A 286 -135.91 10.70 49.44
N ARG A 287 -135.65 9.57 50.11
CA ARG A 287 -136.26 9.20 51.40
C ARG A 287 -135.62 9.94 52.59
N LYS A 288 -134.30 10.18 52.59
CA LYS A 288 -133.60 11.00 53.60
C LYS A 288 -133.62 12.51 53.32
N MET A 289 -133.97 13.01 52.14
CA MET A 289 -134.02 14.44 51.81
C MET A 289 -135.22 15.10 52.48
N LEU A 290 -136.32 14.35 52.58
CA LEU A 290 -137.44 14.60 53.50
C LEU A 290 -137.03 14.60 55.00
N ALA A 291 -135.78 14.26 55.31
CA ALA A 291 -135.13 14.37 56.63
C ALA A 291 -133.81 15.18 56.59
N MET A 292 -133.42 15.76 55.45
CA MET A 292 -132.26 16.66 55.32
C MET A 292 -132.66 18.13 55.26
N GLU A 293 -133.97 18.40 55.22
CA GLU A 293 -134.50 19.71 55.65
C GLU A 293 -134.28 19.94 57.17
N GLU A 294 -134.06 18.87 57.94
CA GLU A 294 -133.52 18.92 59.32
C GLU A 294 -132.01 19.21 59.31
N GLU A 295 -131.28 18.61 58.35
CA GLU A 295 -129.85 18.84 58.09
C GLU A 295 -129.53 20.20 57.42
N ARG A 296 -130.56 21.04 57.22
CA ARG A 296 -130.42 22.50 56.97
C ARG A 296 -129.59 23.18 58.07
N THR A 297 -129.47 22.55 59.23
CA THR A 297 -128.57 22.93 60.34
C THR A 297 -127.08 22.63 60.07
N LYS A 298 -126.75 21.56 59.32
CA LYS A 298 -125.35 21.21 58.97
C LYS A 298 -124.76 22.10 57.87
N LEU A 299 -125.58 22.76 57.06
CA LEU A 299 -125.12 23.78 56.11
C LEU A 299 -124.36 24.94 56.78
N SER A 300 -124.54 25.16 58.09
CA SER A 300 -123.72 26.12 58.85
C SER A 300 -122.25 25.71 58.98
N HIS A 301 -121.94 24.42 59.07
CA HIS A 301 -120.56 23.91 59.19
C HIS A 301 -119.86 23.84 57.82
N VAL A 302 -120.62 23.66 56.74
CA VAL A 302 -120.08 23.73 55.36
C VAL A 302 -119.48 25.11 55.07
N ASN A 303 -119.99 26.17 55.71
CA ASN A 303 -119.48 27.53 55.53
C ASN A 303 -118.07 27.74 56.12
N GLU A 304 -117.72 27.02 57.19
CA GLU A 304 -116.35 27.03 57.74
C GLU A 304 -115.39 26.28 56.82
N ARG A 305 -115.84 25.15 56.25
CA ARG A 305 -115.06 24.33 55.29
C ARG A 305 -114.74 25.07 53.99
N ILE A 306 -115.52 26.09 53.61
CA ILE A 306 -115.24 26.95 52.45
C ILE A 306 -113.99 27.82 52.69
N LEU A 307 -113.81 28.38 53.91
CA LEU A 307 -112.65 29.19 54.26
C LEU A 307 -111.34 28.38 54.27
N GLU A 308 -111.40 27.10 54.66
CA GLU A 308 -110.25 26.19 54.57
C GLU A 308 -109.82 25.95 53.10
N LEU A 309 -110.78 25.81 52.18
CA LEU A 309 -110.50 25.60 50.76
C LEU A 309 -109.90 26.85 50.08
N GLU A 310 -110.27 28.06 50.54
CA GLU A 310 -109.62 29.30 50.09
C GLU A 310 -108.16 29.40 50.59
N HIS A 311 -107.86 28.87 51.77
CA HIS A 311 -106.49 28.80 52.30
C HIS A 311 -105.61 27.84 51.47
N ASP A 312 -106.11 26.64 51.15
CA ASP A 312 -105.39 25.66 50.31
C ASP A 312 -105.17 26.19 48.87
N LEU A 313 -106.16 26.90 48.29
CA LEU A 313 -106.02 27.56 46.99
C LEU A 313 -104.89 28.60 46.98
N GLN A 314 -104.71 29.34 48.08
CA GLN A 314 -103.63 30.32 48.22
C GLN A 314 -102.27 29.66 48.46
N LYS A 315 -102.24 28.51 49.15
CA LYS A 315 -101.03 27.69 49.32
C LYS A 315 -100.53 27.16 47.96
N ALA A 316 -101.42 26.58 47.15
CA ALA A 316 -101.08 26.10 45.81
C ALA A 316 -100.50 27.20 44.88
N LYS A 317 -101.01 28.43 44.98
CA LYS A 317 -100.46 29.59 44.23
C LYS A 317 -99.04 29.98 44.68
N ASN A 318 -98.72 29.81 45.95
CA ASN A 318 -97.36 30.06 46.46
C ASN A 318 -96.39 28.94 46.05
N GLU A 319 -96.85 27.68 46.07
CA GLU A 319 -96.06 26.54 45.59
C GLU A 319 -95.78 26.65 44.08
N LEU A 320 -96.74 27.11 43.27
CA LEU A 320 -96.51 27.40 41.84
C LEU A 320 -95.42 28.47 41.64
N ARG A 321 -95.49 29.59 42.37
CA ARG A 321 -94.45 30.63 42.32
C ARG A 321 -93.08 30.14 42.78
N GLN A 322 -93.04 29.21 43.74
CA GLN A 322 -91.80 28.57 44.15
C GLN A 322 -91.22 27.68 43.03
N LYS A 323 -92.09 26.99 42.26
CA LYS A 323 -91.66 26.22 41.08
C LYS A 323 -91.16 27.12 39.94
N GLU A 324 -91.86 28.21 39.64
CA GLU A 324 -91.41 29.24 38.69
C GLU A 324 -90.03 29.79 39.09
N ALA A 325 -89.83 30.09 40.37
CA ALA A 325 -88.53 30.53 40.89
C ALA A 325 -87.42 29.45 40.76
N THR A 326 -87.72 28.16 40.94
CA THR A 326 -86.74 27.08 40.70
C THR A 326 -86.43 26.88 39.22
N ILE A 327 -87.39 27.06 38.31
CA ILE A 327 -87.12 27.04 36.86
C ILE A 327 -86.18 28.19 36.50
N GLY A 328 -86.44 29.40 37.01
CA GLY A 328 -85.52 30.53 36.90
C GLY A 328 -84.19 30.39 37.66
N VAL A 329 -83.97 29.31 38.43
CA VAL A 329 -82.62 28.90 38.89
C VAL A 329 -82.00 27.96 37.86
N PHE A 330 -82.70 26.91 37.43
CA PHE A 330 -82.20 25.97 36.42
C PHE A 330 -81.86 26.63 35.08
N GLU A 331 -82.59 27.65 34.63
CA GLU A 331 -82.25 28.43 33.43
C GLU A 331 -80.92 29.20 33.59
N ARG A 332 -80.64 29.72 34.80
CA ARG A 332 -79.36 30.37 35.12
C ARG A 332 -78.23 29.35 35.26
N GLU A 333 -78.48 28.20 35.86
CA GLU A 333 -77.52 27.10 35.92
C GLU A 333 -77.21 26.55 34.53
N GLN A 334 -78.20 26.43 33.63
CA GLN A 334 -78.02 26.06 32.23
C GLN A 334 -77.20 27.11 31.47
N ALA A 335 -77.50 28.40 31.66
CA ALA A 335 -76.71 29.48 31.07
C ALA A 335 -75.27 29.51 31.60
N GLU A 336 -75.06 29.24 32.89
CA GLU A 336 -73.71 29.16 33.48
C GLU A 336 -72.97 27.89 33.05
N LEU A 337 -73.66 26.75 32.88
CA LEU A 337 -73.09 25.54 32.29
C LEU A 337 -72.69 25.77 30.82
N MET A 338 -73.49 26.47 30.03
CA MET A 338 -73.09 26.88 28.67
C MET A 338 -71.91 27.86 28.69
N LYS A 339 -71.82 28.76 29.67
CA LYS A 339 -70.67 29.64 29.88
C LYS A 339 -69.40 28.86 30.29
N ARG A 340 -69.53 27.86 31.17
CA ARG A 340 -68.43 26.97 31.57
C ARG A 340 -67.99 26.07 30.41
N LEU A 341 -68.92 25.62 29.56
CA LEU A 341 -68.63 24.83 28.35
C LEU A 341 -67.91 25.65 27.28
N THR A 342 -68.36 26.89 27.02
CA THR A 342 -67.67 27.81 26.09
C THR A 342 -66.29 28.19 26.60
N LEU A 343 -66.13 28.58 27.87
CA LEU A 343 -64.82 28.78 28.48
C LEU A 343 -63.95 27.53 28.44
N SER A 344 -64.50 26.32 28.59
CA SER A 344 -63.74 25.07 28.43
C SER A 344 -63.30 24.84 26.97
N SER A 345 -64.14 25.20 26.00
CA SER A 345 -63.81 25.14 24.57
C SER A 345 -62.72 26.16 24.19
N GLU A 346 -62.78 27.37 24.74
CA GLU A 346 -61.75 28.40 24.60
C GLU A 346 -60.41 27.94 25.23
N ASN A 347 -60.44 27.33 26.41
CA ASN A 347 -59.25 26.73 27.02
C ASN A 347 -58.68 25.54 26.21
N ILE A 348 -59.52 24.79 25.49
CA ILE A 348 -59.06 23.73 24.58
C ILE A 348 -58.42 24.34 23.34
N THR A 349 -59.06 25.29 22.66
CA THR A 349 -58.49 25.94 21.46
C THR A 349 -57.22 26.75 21.73
N GLN A 350 -57.08 27.33 22.94
CA GLN A 350 -55.82 27.92 23.41
C GLN A 350 -54.74 26.87 23.67
N ARG A 351 -55.11 25.68 24.16
CA ARG A 351 -54.16 24.56 24.31
C ARG A 351 -53.73 24.00 22.96
N GLU A 352 -54.65 23.87 22.01
CA GLU A 352 -54.35 23.49 20.62
C GLU A 352 -53.35 24.49 20.01
N HIS A 353 -53.60 25.80 20.07
CA HIS A 353 -52.62 26.81 19.62
C HIS A 353 -51.27 26.73 20.36
N SER A 354 -51.27 26.36 21.66
CA SER A 354 -50.02 26.15 22.41
C SER A 354 -49.26 24.89 22.00
N LEU A 355 -49.98 23.84 21.59
CA LEU A 355 -49.42 22.60 21.06
C LEU A 355 -48.86 22.83 19.65
N ASP A 356 -49.61 23.49 18.76
CA ASP A 356 -49.15 23.89 17.42
C ASP A 356 -47.86 24.73 17.53
N SER A 357 -47.82 25.67 18.48
CA SER A 357 -46.63 26.48 18.74
C SER A 357 -45.45 25.70 19.34
N LEU A 358 -45.69 24.61 20.06
CA LEU A 358 -44.64 23.71 20.57
C LEU A 358 -44.17 22.72 19.51
N GLU A 359 -45.06 22.26 18.64
CA GLU A 359 -44.76 21.39 17.49
C GLU A 359 -43.93 22.15 16.45
N GLN A 360 -44.33 23.35 16.04
CA GLN A 360 -43.52 24.21 15.18
C GLN A 360 -42.14 24.49 15.78
N ARG A 361 -42.06 24.75 17.10
CA ARG A 361 -40.78 24.96 17.78
C ARG A 361 -39.92 23.68 17.87
N THR A 362 -40.55 22.51 17.89
CA THR A 362 -39.88 21.21 17.80
C THR A 362 -39.32 20.98 16.40
N ILE A 363 -40.09 21.31 15.36
CA ILE A 363 -39.64 21.29 13.95
C ILE A 363 -38.46 22.28 13.76
N ASP A 364 -38.52 23.48 14.33
CA ASP A 364 -37.42 24.45 14.30
C ASP A 364 -36.16 23.92 15.02
N PHE A 365 -36.32 23.24 16.16
CA PHE A 365 -35.20 22.57 16.84
C PHE A 365 -34.66 21.39 16.04
N GLU A 366 -35.49 20.59 15.38
CA GLU A 366 -35.04 19.53 14.46
C GLU A 366 -34.25 20.09 13.27
N MET A 367 -34.71 21.17 12.65
CA MET A 367 -33.96 21.86 11.58
C MET A 367 -32.62 22.39 12.10
N LYS A 368 -32.60 22.91 13.33
CA LYS A 368 -31.37 23.37 13.99
C LYS A 368 -30.42 22.24 14.35
N ILE A 369 -30.93 21.07 14.74
CA ILE A 369 -30.13 19.86 14.96
C ILE A 369 -29.57 19.35 13.62
N LYS A 370 -30.38 19.31 12.55
CA LYS A 370 -29.94 18.88 11.21
C LYS A 370 -28.85 19.82 10.62
N THR A 371 -28.93 21.12 10.88
CA THR A 371 -27.84 22.06 10.52
C THR A 371 -26.60 21.86 11.38
N LEU A 372 -26.72 21.73 12.71
CA LEU A 372 -25.58 21.45 13.59
C LEU A 372 -24.93 20.09 13.32
N GLN A 373 -25.68 19.07 12.90
CA GLN A 373 -25.15 17.78 12.43
C GLN A 373 -24.38 17.93 11.12
N LYS A 374 -24.88 18.75 10.18
CA LYS A 374 -24.14 19.05 8.94
C LYS A 374 -22.86 19.82 9.22
N ASP A 375 -22.90 20.81 10.10
CA ASP A 375 -21.73 21.58 10.51
C ASP A 375 -20.73 20.69 11.27
N LEU A 376 -21.20 19.78 12.12
CA LEU A 376 -20.36 18.77 12.78
C LEU A 376 -19.68 17.85 11.77
N ASN A 377 -20.40 17.32 10.78
CA ASN A 377 -19.81 16.50 9.72
C ASN A 377 -18.72 17.27 8.95
N ILE A 378 -18.95 18.54 8.63
CA ILE A 378 -17.94 19.41 7.98
C ILE A 378 -16.71 19.59 8.90
N ARG A 379 -16.91 19.73 10.22
CA ARG A 379 -15.79 19.78 11.18
C ARG A 379 -15.07 18.44 11.33
N ASP A 380 -15.75 17.32 11.24
CA ASP A 380 -15.12 15.99 11.24
C ASP A 380 -14.35 15.71 9.93
N GLU A 381 -14.82 16.22 8.78
CA GLU A 381 -14.08 16.26 7.51
C GLU A 381 -12.83 17.14 7.62
N GLU A 382 -12.93 18.37 8.14
CA GLU A 382 -11.78 19.24 8.43
C GLU A 382 -10.79 18.56 9.39
N VAL A 383 -11.28 17.91 10.46
CA VAL A 383 -10.46 17.18 11.43
C VAL A 383 -9.83 15.93 10.81
N MET A 384 -10.47 15.28 9.82
CA MET A 384 -9.87 14.18 9.06
C MET A 384 -8.74 14.68 8.16
N ILE A 385 -8.93 15.80 7.46
CA ILE A 385 -7.88 16.46 6.66
C ILE A 385 -6.71 16.88 7.57
N LEU A 386 -6.97 17.55 8.69
CA LEU A 386 -5.95 17.95 9.66
C LEU A 386 -5.23 16.76 10.31
N LYS A 387 -5.90 15.60 10.50
CA LYS A 387 -5.25 14.34 10.92
C LYS A 387 -4.35 13.79 9.80
N GLN A 388 -4.76 13.86 8.55
CA GLN A 388 -3.97 13.43 7.39
C GLN A 388 -2.74 14.32 7.19
N GLU A 389 -2.90 15.64 7.26
CA GLU A 389 -1.80 16.63 7.25
C GLU A 389 -0.86 16.43 8.44
N LYS A 390 -1.39 16.21 9.65
CA LYS A 390 -0.55 15.86 10.82
C LYS A 390 0.24 14.56 10.58
N SER A 391 -0.34 13.59 9.87
CA SER A 391 0.36 12.35 9.51
C SER A 391 1.47 12.59 8.48
N THR A 392 1.24 13.38 7.43
CA THR A 392 2.28 13.70 6.44
C THR A 392 3.38 14.57 7.05
N ILE A 393 3.04 15.53 7.91
CA ILE A 393 4.01 16.33 8.67
C ILE A 393 4.81 15.46 9.64
N ALA A 394 4.20 14.48 10.31
CA ALA A 394 4.92 13.52 11.14
C ALA A 394 5.87 12.62 10.33
N MET A 395 5.47 12.20 9.12
CA MET A 395 6.35 11.46 8.20
C MET A 395 7.51 12.31 7.69
N MET A 396 7.26 13.57 7.31
CA MET A 396 8.33 14.51 6.92
C MET A 396 9.28 14.82 8.09
N LEU A 397 8.75 14.95 9.32
CA LEU A 397 9.57 15.13 10.51
C LEU A 397 10.42 13.89 10.83
N ALA A 398 9.89 12.69 10.62
CA ALA A 398 10.64 11.45 10.75
C ALA A 398 11.74 11.31 9.67
N SER A 399 11.44 11.68 8.41
CA SER A 399 12.45 11.77 7.34
C SER A 399 13.57 12.73 7.72
N ALA A 400 13.22 13.97 8.12
CA ALA A 400 14.19 14.97 8.55
C ALA A 400 15.00 14.56 9.80
N GLN A 401 14.44 13.71 10.67
CA GLN A 401 15.16 13.14 11.82
C GLN A 401 16.13 12.03 11.41
N GLU A 402 15.80 11.19 10.42
CA GLU A 402 16.70 10.17 9.89
C GLU A 402 17.78 10.77 8.95
N GLU A 403 17.44 11.82 8.19
CA GLU A 403 18.39 12.67 7.46
C GLU A 403 19.35 13.37 8.42
N LYS A 404 18.87 13.89 9.56
CA LYS A 404 19.74 14.43 10.61
C LYS A 404 20.62 13.33 11.21
N LYS A 405 20.07 12.15 11.50
CA LYS A 405 20.82 11.02 12.09
C LYS A 405 21.93 10.55 11.15
N THR A 406 21.63 10.36 9.86
CA THR A 406 22.63 9.99 8.85
C THR A 406 23.68 11.10 8.63
N PHE A 407 23.31 12.38 8.78
CA PHE A 407 24.27 13.49 8.79
C PHE A 407 25.15 13.52 10.05
N ASP A 408 24.60 13.25 11.23
CA ASP A 408 25.34 13.13 12.50
C ASP A 408 26.28 11.90 12.47
N GLU A 409 25.84 10.78 11.87
CA GLU A 409 26.64 9.58 11.60
C GLU A 409 27.77 9.87 10.60
N ALA A 410 27.49 10.54 9.48
CA ALA A 410 28.51 10.97 8.52
C ALA A 410 29.54 11.94 9.15
N LEU A 411 29.09 12.86 10.02
CA LEU A 411 29.98 13.71 10.83
C LEU A 411 30.80 12.93 11.86
N HIS A 412 30.34 11.77 12.30
CA HIS A 412 31.11 10.88 13.18
C HIS A 412 32.17 10.12 12.39
N THR A 413 31.81 9.52 11.25
CA THR A 413 32.73 8.84 10.34
C THR A 413 33.82 9.80 9.84
N LEU A 414 33.46 11.03 9.45
CA LEU A 414 34.42 12.06 9.04
C LEU A 414 35.42 12.43 10.16
N LYS A 415 35.00 12.41 11.43
CA LYS A 415 35.92 12.61 12.57
C LYS A 415 36.85 11.41 12.77
N GLU A 416 36.36 10.19 12.62
CA GLU A 416 37.21 9.00 12.68
C GLU A 416 38.20 8.96 11.51
N ASP A 417 37.77 9.30 10.30
CA ASP A 417 38.63 9.32 9.12
C ASP A 417 39.64 10.46 9.19
N MET A 418 39.27 11.61 9.76
CA MET A 418 40.24 12.67 10.08
C MET A 418 41.27 12.20 11.12
N LEU A 419 40.90 11.38 12.11
CA LEU A 419 41.85 10.76 13.05
C LEU A 419 42.72 9.70 12.37
N LYS A 420 42.18 8.89 11.45
CA LYS A 420 42.93 7.92 10.62
C LYS A 420 43.92 8.65 9.70
N VAL A 421 43.54 9.80 9.14
CA VAL A 421 44.41 10.67 8.34
C VAL A 421 45.47 11.35 9.22
N GLU A 422 45.14 11.75 10.47
CA GLU A 422 46.14 12.30 11.39
C GLU A 422 47.15 11.21 11.85
N GLN A 423 46.72 9.94 11.93
CA GLN A 423 47.61 8.79 12.13
C GLN A 423 48.44 8.48 10.89
N SER A 424 47.86 8.48 9.68
CA SER A 424 48.61 8.23 8.45
C SER A 424 49.59 9.36 8.12
N PHE A 425 49.31 10.61 8.49
CA PHE A 425 50.29 11.70 8.45
C PHE A 425 51.45 11.49 9.45
N LYS A 426 51.20 10.90 10.61
CA LYS A 426 52.26 10.55 11.57
C LYS A 426 53.11 9.40 11.06
N GLN A 427 52.49 8.36 10.47
CA GLN A 427 53.18 7.25 9.83
C GLN A 427 53.98 7.73 8.61
N MET A 428 53.36 8.42 7.65
CA MET A 428 54.04 8.96 6.47
C MET A 428 55.19 9.91 6.83
N ARG A 429 55.09 10.65 7.95
CA ARG A 429 56.19 11.48 8.44
C ARG A 429 57.34 10.68 9.06
N GLN A 430 57.06 9.50 9.63
CA GLN A 430 58.08 8.54 10.03
C GLN A 430 58.70 7.89 8.79
N ASP A 431 57.89 7.33 7.89
CA ASP A 431 58.32 6.68 6.64
C ASP A 431 59.20 7.63 5.79
N LEU A 432 58.82 8.91 5.68
CA LEU A 432 59.60 9.92 4.93
C LEU A 432 60.93 10.25 5.64
N ASN A 433 61.00 10.14 6.97
CA ASN A 433 62.25 10.28 7.72
C ASN A 433 63.17 9.05 7.49
N GLU A 434 62.62 7.84 7.54
CA GLU A 434 63.32 6.58 7.22
C GLU A 434 63.81 6.57 5.76
N ARG A 435 62.97 6.98 4.79
CA ARG A 435 63.36 7.16 3.38
C ARG A 435 64.38 8.28 3.18
N ASN A 436 64.42 9.31 4.03
CA ASN A 436 65.47 10.33 3.98
C ASN A 436 66.81 9.79 4.52
N GLU A 437 66.79 8.88 5.50
CA GLU A 437 67.97 8.15 5.96
C GLU A 437 68.50 7.18 4.89
N GLU A 438 67.64 6.37 4.28
CA GLU A 438 67.99 5.57 3.09
C GLU A 438 68.56 6.43 1.95
N LEU A 439 67.92 7.55 1.63
CA LEU A 439 68.38 8.46 0.58
C LEU A 439 69.75 9.07 0.90
N ASN A 440 70.12 9.21 2.17
CA ASN A 440 71.44 9.64 2.59
C ASN A 440 72.47 8.50 2.53
N MET A 441 72.07 7.25 2.77
CA MET A 441 72.91 6.07 2.46
C MET A 441 73.19 5.95 0.96
N VAL A 442 72.16 6.06 0.10
CA VAL A 442 72.32 5.98 -1.36
C VAL A 442 73.17 7.13 -1.92
N LYS A 443 73.10 8.35 -1.33
CA LYS A 443 74.05 9.43 -1.65
C LYS A 443 75.49 9.08 -1.25
N HIS A 444 75.68 8.45 -0.09
CA HIS A 444 77.01 8.04 0.36
C HIS A 444 77.61 6.94 -0.55
N GLU A 445 76.81 5.95 -0.95
CA GLU A 445 77.21 4.91 -1.91
C GLU A 445 77.52 5.49 -3.30
N ARG A 446 76.70 6.43 -3.80
CA ARG A 446 76.98 7.20 -5.02
C ARG A 446 78.35 7.88 -4.95
N ASP A 447 78.66 8.54 -3.83
CA ASP A 447 79.91 9.29 -3.69
C ASP A 447 81.13 8.38 -3.55
N GLN A 448 80.99 7.19 -2.97
CA GLN A 448 82.00 6.13 -3.02
C GLN A 448 82.21 5.59 -4.45
N LEU A 449 81.13 5.32 -5.19
CA LEU A 449 81.21 4.83 -6.58
C LEU A 449 81.81 5.88 -7.53
N GLN A 450 81.51 7.17 -7.33
CA GLN A 450 82.12 8.27 -8.07
C GLN A 450 83.65 8.30 -7.86
N HIS A 451 84.13 8.07 -6.63
CA HIS A 451 85.56 8.01 -6.32
C HIS A 451 86.26 6.81 -7.00
N VAL A 452 85.56 5.69 -7.22
CA VAL A 452 86.08 4.55 -8.00
C VAL A 452 86.10 4.87 -9.50
N LEU A 453 85.10 5.58 -10.01
CA LEU A 453 85.01 5.99 -11.42
C LEU A 453 86.12 6.99 -11.82
N ASP A 454 86.44 7.95 -10.96
CA ASP A 454 87.49 8.93 -11.26
C ASP A 454 88.91 8.35 -11.08
N ASN A 455 89.12 7.38 -10.17
CA ASN A 455 90.37 6.61 -10.13
C ASN A 455 90.59 5.78 -11.41
N THR A 456 89.56 5.09 -11.91
CA THR A 456 89.68 4.24 -13.10
C THR A 456 89.89 5.01 -14.41
N LYS A 457 89.44 6.27 -14.51
CA LYS A 457 89.81 7.16 -15.64
C LYS A 457 91.33 7.35 -15.77
N VAL A 458 92.03 7.56 -14.66
CA VAL A 458 93.47 7.86 -14.67
C VAL A 458 94.28 6.67 -15.19
N GLU A 459 93.86 5.44 -14.91
CA GLU A 459 94.49 4.22 -15.45
C GLU A 459 94.27 4.03 -16.96
N VAL A 460 93.13 4.50 -17.49
CA VAL A 460 92.80 4.45 -18.92
C VAL A 460 93.64 5.45 -19.72
N GLU A 461 93.77 6.70 -19.25
CA GLU A 461 94.58 7.73 -19.92
C GLU A 461 96.07 7.36 -20.04
N GLN A 462 96.59 6.54 -19.11
CA GLN A 462 97.96 6.03 -19.20
C GLN A 462 98.13 4.94 -20.26
N LYS A 463 97.09 4.16 -20.59
CA LYS A 463 97.19 3.08 -21.59
C LYS A 463 96.98 3.54 -23.03
N VAL A 464 96.18 4.56 -23.27
CA VAL A 464 95.94 5.10 -24.64
C VAL A 464 97.26 5.53 -25.31
N LYS A 465 98.13 6.24 -24.57
CA LYS A 465 99.44 6.71 -25.04
C LYS A 465 100.45 5.59 -25.38
N SER A 466 100.13 4.33 -25.11
CA SER A 466 100.98 3.18 -25.45
C SER A 466 100.58 2.48 -26.75
N TYR A 467 99.42 2.79 -27.34
CA TYR A 467 98.91 2.11 -28.54
C TYR A 467 99.12 2.89 -29.85
N GLU A 468 99.31 4.21 -29.78
CA GLU A 468 99.41 5.09 -30.96
C GLU A 468 100.69 4.85 -31.79
N SER A 469 101.70 4.18 -31.24
CA SER A 469 103.00 3.94 -31.90
C SER A 469 103.08 2.68 -32.78
N GLN A 470 102.01 1.89 -32.92
CA GLN A 470 102.07 0.55 -33.54
C GLN A 470 101.20 0.38 -34.81
N ASN A 471 100.52 1.44 -35.27
CA ASN A 471 99.39 1.34 -36.20
C ASN A 471 99.67 1.84 -37.63
N VAL A 472 100.89 1.61 -38.18
CA VAL A 472 101.32 2.22 -39.46
C VAL A 472 101.82 1.21 -40.52
N GLU A 473 102.10 -0.06 -40.17
CA GLU A 473 102.55 -1.06 -41.15
C GLU A 473 101.44 -1.99 -41.66
N PHE A 474 101.33 -2.03 -42.99
CA PHE A 474 100.71 -3.05 -43.86
C PHE A 474 99.18 -3.29 -43.75
N SER A 475 98.30 -2.80 -44.66
CA SER A 475 98.29 -2.74 -46.15
C SER A 475 97.65 -3.95 -46.89
N GLU A 476 97.04 -4.91 -46.21
CA GLU A 476 96.42 -6.07 -46.90
C GLU A 476 94.90 -5.89 -47.15
N LYS A 477 94.58 -5.22 -48.26
CA LYS A 477 93.22 -4.93 -48.76
C LYS A 477 92.45 -6.15 -49.30
N THR A 478 92.68 -7.34 -48.77
CA THR A 478 92.43 -8.60 -49.50
C THR A 478 91.10 -9.29 -49.14
N LYS A 479 90.45 -8.94 -48.01
CA LYS A 479 89.27 -9.66 -47.48
C LYS A 479 87.91 -9.19 -48.02
N ALA A 480 87.83 -8.01 -48.65
CA ALA A 480 86.56 -7.42 -49.11
C ALA A 480 85.96 -8.07 -50.39
N LEU A 481 86.55 -9.16 -50.91
CA LEU A 481 86.08 -9.85 -52.12
C LEU A 481 85.27 -11.13 -51.83
N ASP A 482 85.42 -11.74 -50.66
CA ASP A 482 84.72 -13.00 -50.34
C ASP A 482 83.24 -12.78 -49.96
N GLU A 483 82.91 -11.63 -49.36
CA GLU A 483 81.56 -11.30 -48.90
C GLU A 483 80.52 -11.28 -50.04
N LEU A 484 80.93 -10.88 -51.25
CA LEU A 484 80.05 -10.82 -52.43
C LEU A 484 79.68 -12.20 -53.00
N ARG A 485 80.39 -13.28 -52.64
CA ARG A 485 80.02 -14.65 -53.05
C ARG A 485 78.88 -15.24 -52.22
N ILE A 486 78.77 -14.85 -50.95
CA ILE A 486 77.79 -15.41 -50.00
C ILE A 486 76.36 -15.01 -50.38
N ASN A 487 76.15 -13.76 -50.79
CA ASN A 487 74.81 -13.21 -51.04
C ASN A 487 74.07 -13.83 -52.25
N LYS A 488 74.74 -14.56 -53.15
CA LYS A 488 74.06 -15.26 -54.26
C LYS A 488 73.27 -16.49 -53.79
N VAL A 489 73.84 -17.27 -52.86
CA VAL A 489 73.28 -18.56 -52.43
C VAL A 489 71.98 -18.36 -51.65
N ASN A 490 71.89 -17.28 -50.87
CA ASN A 490 70.72 -16.99 -50.03
C ASN A 490 69.43 -16.76 -50.85
N LEU A 491 69.52 -16.05 -51.98
CA LEU A 491 68.36 -15.73 -52.83
C LEU A 491 67.80 -16.96 -53.56
N GLU A 492 68.65 -17.92 -53.93
CA GLU A 492 68.20 -19.18 -54.55
C GLU A 492 67.45 -20.08 -53.53
N GLY A 493 67.71 -19.91 -52.22
CA GLY A 493 67.03 -20.62 -51.14
C GLY A 493 65.65 -20.08 -50.73
N GLU A 494 65.32 -18.82 -51.05
CA GLU A 494 64.03 -18.21 -50.69
C GLU A 494 62.90 -18.59 -51.65
N ILE A 495 63.21 -18.67 -52.95
CA ILE A 495 62.28 -19.12 -54.00
C ILE A 495 61.80 -20.57 -53.78
N GLY A 496 62.63 -21.40 -53.11
CA GLY A 496 62.26 -22.77 -52.73
C GLY A 496 61.17 -22.84 -51.65
N LYS A 497 61.17 -21.92 -50.68
CA LYS A 497 60.23 -21.91 -49.55
C LYS A 497 58.83 -21.49 -49.99
N LEU A 498 58.74 -20.40 -50.76
CA LEU A 498 57.49 -19.84 -51.27
C LEU A 498 56.66 -20.80 -52.14
N LYS A 499 57.27 -21.86 -52.69
CA LYS A 499 56.54 -22.94 -53.38
C LYS A 499 55.93 -23.99 -52.44
N ILE A 500 56.50 -24.21 -51.27
CA ILE A 500 55.99 -25.15 -50.26
C ILE A 500 54.82 -24.51 -49.50
N ASP A 501 54.97 -23.25 -49.11
CA ASP A 501 53.94 -22.48 -48.40
C ASP A 501 52.62 -22.39 -49.20
N LEU A 502 52.71 -22.32 -50.53
CA LEU A 502 51.55 -22.25 -51.44
C LEU A 502 50.76 -23.57 -51.51
N GLU A 503 51.39 -24.73 -51.36
CA GLU A 503 50.69 -26.03 -51.35
C GLU A 503 50.07 -26.32 -49.97
N ILE A 504 50.71 -25.84 -48.89
CA ILE A 504 50.15 -25.86 -47.52
C ILE A 504 48.88 -24.98 -47.45
N ALA A 505 48.91 -23.76 -48.01
CA ALA A 505 47.72 -22.89 -48.07
C ALA A 505 46.53 -23.55 -48.79
N LYS A 506 46.82 -24.33 -49.83
CA LYS A 506 45.83 -25.06 -50.64
C LYS A 506 45.15 -26.19 -49.87
N THR A 507 45.92 -26.97 -49.11
CA THR A 507 45.36 -28.05 -48.27
C THR A 507 44.51 -27.52 -47.09
N ALA A 508 44.79 -26.31 -46.60
CA ALA A 508 43.92 -25.62 -45.64
C ALA A 508 42.59 -25.13 -46.26
N GLN A 509 42.58 -24.77 -47.54
CA GLN A 509 41.34 -24.43 -48.26
C GLN A 509 40.41 -25.64 -48.41
N ASP A 510 40.98 -26.84 -48.57
CA ASP A 510 40.23 -28.10 -48.60
C ASP A 510 39.70 -28.56 -47.22
N SER A 511 40.21 -28.04 -46.10
CA SER A 511 39.60 -28.29 -44.79
C SER A 511 38.43 -27.35 -44.51
N LEU A 512 38.61 -26.05 -44.75
CA LEU A 512 37.58 -25.02 -44.55
C LEU A 512 36.32 -25.25 -45.42
N THR A 513 36.48 -25.78 -46.63
CA THR A 513 35.34 -26.15 -47.48
C THR A 513 34.53 -27.33 -46.92
N ARG A 514 35.18 -28.31 -46.29
CA ARG A 514 34.48 -29.42 -45.61
C ARG A 514 33.73 -28.94 -44.37
N GLU A 515 34.35 -28.06 -43.59
CA GLU A 515 33.77 -27.44 -42.39
C GLU A 515 32.51 -26.63 -42.73
N ASN A 516 32.56 -25.79 -43.77
CA ASN A 516 31.36 -25.12 -44.30
C ASN A 516 30.24 -26.10 -44.68
N THR A 517 30.54 -27.23 -45.34
CA THR A 517 29.51 -28.25 -45.66
C THR A 517 28.99 -29.05 -44.44
N SER A 518 29.62 -28.90 -43.26
CA SER A 518 29.08 -29.38 -41.98
C SER A 518 28.12 -28.33 -41.41
N LEU A 519 28.56 -27.07 -41.33
CA LEU A 519 27.77 -25.95 -40.84
C LEU A 519 26.49 -25.74 -41.67
N GLU A 520 26.53 -25.89 -43.00
CA GLU A 520 25.33 -25.86 -43.86
C GLU A 520 24.31 -26.95 -43.50
N LYS A 521 24.77 -28.16 -43.11
CA LYS A 521 23.88 -29.26 -42.70
C LYS A 521 23.32 -29.05 -41.30
N GLU A 522 24.12 -28.53 -40.38
CA GLU A 522 23.67 -28.17 -39.04
C GLU A 522 22.62 -27.05 -39.10
N LEU A 523 22.86 -26.02 -39.93
CA LEU A 523 21.94 -24.92 -40.18
C LEU A 523 20.64 -25.41 -40.85
N LEU A 524 20.71 -26.35 -41.81
CA LEU A 524 19.52 -27.04 -42.34
C LEU A 524 18.76 -27.82 -41.25
N SER A 525 19.46 -28.52 -40.36
CA SER A 525 18.82 -29.23 -39.23
C SER A 525 18.17 -28.28 -38.22
N PHE A 526 18.77 -27.09 -38.02
CA PHE A 526 18.23 -26.05 -37.15
C PHE A 526 17.01 -25.39 -37.78
N LYS A 527 17.02 -25.19 -39.11
CA LYS A 527 15.86 -24.69 -39.86
C LYS A 527 14.69 -25.66 -39.84
N SER A 528 14.95 -26.97 -39.99
CA SER A 528 13.91 -28.00 -39.80
C SER A 528 13.28 -27.94 -38.40
N LYS A 529 14.11 -27.88 -37.35
CA LYS A 529 13.62 -27.75 -35.96
C LYS A 529 12.86 -26.45 -35.71
N TYR A 530 13.24 -25.36 -36.40
CA TYR A 530 12.52 -24.09 -36.34
C TYR A 530 11.15 -24.22 -37.01
N GLU A 531 11.06 -24.83 -38.19
CA GLU A 531 9.80 -25.09 -38.92
C GLU A 531 8.89 -26.06 -38.12
N ASP A 532 9.45 -27.07 -37.45
CA ASP A 532 8.72 -27.95 -36.53
C ASP A 532 8.16 -27.17 -35.32
N ASN A 533 8.98 -26.31 -34.69
CA ASN A 533 8.56 -25.45 -33.58
C ASN A 533 7.52 -24.41 -34.01
N GLU A 534 7.64 -23.83 -35.21
CA GLU A 534 6.65 -22.92 -35.78
C GLU A 534 5.33 -23.66 -36.06
N SER A 535 5.37 -24.92 -36.51
CA SER A 535 4.16 -25.73 -36.68
C SER A 535 3.44 -26.00 -35.35
N THR A 536 4.17 -26.32 -34.28
CA THR A 536 3.60 -26.59 -32.95
C THR A 536 3.12 -25.31 -32.26
N LEU A 537 3.77 -24.16 -32.50
CA LEU A 537 3.25 -22.85 -32.11
C LEU A 537 1.92 -22.53 -32.81
N ASN A 538 1.81 -22.79 -34.12
CA ASN A 538 0.55 -22.60 -34.84
C ASN A 538 -0.57 -23.53 -34.36
N VAL A 539 -0.27 -24.79 -34.02
CA VAL A 539 -1.24 -25.73 -33.42
C VAL A 539 -1.70 -25.26 -32.04
N THR A 540 -0.79 -24.79 -31.18
CA THR A 540 -1.16 -24.28 -29.84
C THR A 540 -1.90 -22.95 -29.89
N LEU A 541 -1.64 -22.09 -30.87
CA LEU A 541 -2.45 -20.89 -31.15
C LEU A 541 -3.87 -21.26 -31.64
N ALA A 542 -4.00 -22.27 -32.50
CA ALA A 542 -5.31 -22.77 -32.93
C ALA A 542 -6.10 -23.40 -31.77
N GLU A 543 -5.44 -24.13 -30.86
CA GLU A 543 -6.08 -24.65 -29.64
C GLU A 543 -6.44 -23.53 -28.66
N LYS A 544 -5.60 -22.50 -28.51
CA LYS A 544 -5.95 -21.30 -27.73
C LYS A 544 -7.23 -20.64 -28.26
N ALA A 545 -7.32 -20.38 -29.56
CA ALA A 545 -8.53 -19.81 -30.18
C ALA A 545 -9.77 -20.71 -30.01
N ARG A 546 -9.58 -22.05 -30.04
CA ARG A 546 -10.63 -23.03 -29.74
C ARG A 546 -11.11 -22.95 -28.29
N LEU A 547 -10.21 -22.75 -27.34
CA LEU A 547 -10.53 -22.60 -25.91
C LEU A 547 -11.16 -21.24 -25.60
N GLU A 548 -10.70 -20.15 -26.25
CA GLU A 548 -11.32 -18.82 -26.16
C GLU A 548 -12.77 -18.86 -26.65
N GLY A 549 -13.05 -19.50 -27.80
CA GLY A 549 -14.42 -19.73 -28.27
C GLY A 549 -15.26 -20.63 -27.35
N GLN A 550 -14.67 -21.59 -26.64
CA GLN A 550 -15.37 -22.39 -25.62
C GLN A 550 -15.72 -21.56 -24.38
N ILE A 551 -14.83 -20.66 -23.95
CA ILE A 551 -15.11 -19.70 -22.87
C ILE A 551 -16.23 -18.73 -23.28
N GLU A 552 -16.19 -18.23 -24.51
CA GLU A 552 -17.22 -17.33 -25.05
C GLU A 552 -18.61 -18.01 -25.07
N MET A 553 -18.70 -19.27 -25.53
CA MET A 553 -19.93 -20.06 -25.42
C MET A 553 -20.38 -20.26 -23.96
N LEU A 554 -19.48 -20.58 -23.04
CA LEU A 554 -19.80 -20.75 -21.61
C LEU A 554 -20.31 -19.44 -20.98
N THR A 555 -19.76 -18.27 -21.35
CA THR A 555 -20.31 -16.98 -20.91
C THR A 555 -21.69 -16.70 -21.49
N SER A 556 -21.96 -17.12 -22.74
CA SER A 556 -23.30 -17.04 -23.34
C SER A 556 -24.31 -17.98 -22.66
N GLU A 557 -23.89 -19.16 -22.20
CA GLU A 557 -24.73 -20.06 -21.41
C GLU A 557 -24.95 -19.54 -19.98
N GLN A 558 -23.93 -18.96 -19.35
CA GLN A 558 -24.04 -18.31 -18.05
C GLN A 558 -24.99 -17.10 -18.08
N GLU A 559 -24.97 -16.31 -19.16
CA GLU A 559 -25.90 -15.19 -19.36
C GLU A 559 -27.34 -15.68 -19.61
N LYS A 560 -27.54 -16.76 -20.39
CA LYS A 560 -28.86 -17.40 -20.54
C LYS A 560 -29.39 -17.94 -19.21
N LEU A 561 -28.52 -18.51 -18.38
CA LEU A 561 -28.87 -18.95 -17.02
C LEU A 561 -29.20 -17.76 -16.11
N ARG A 562 -28.51 -16.62 -16.25
CA ARG A 562 -28.83 -15.37 -15.53
C ARG A 562 -30.23 -14.86 -15.90
N VAL A 563 -30.54 -14.76 -17.19
CA VAL A 563 -31.88 -14.35 -17.66
C VAL A 563 -32.96 -15.33 -17.20
N MET A 564 -32.75 -16.65 -17.31
CA MET A 564 -33.72 -17.63 -16.79
C MET A 564 -33.85 -17.60 -15.26
N ALA A 565 -32.83 -17.19 -14.51
CA ALA A 565 -32.94 -16.94 -13.07
C ALA A 565 -33.79 -15.70 -12.78
N GLU A 566 -33.58 -14.60 -13.49
CA GLU A 566 -34.38 -13.38 -13.38
C GLU A 566 -35.86 -13.62 -13.76
N GLU A 567 -36.12 -14.39 -14.82
CA GLU A 567 -37.49 -14.82 -15.19
C GLU A 567 -38.11 -15.70 -14.10
N ASN A 568 -37.34 -16.60 -13.46
CA ASN A 568 -37.82 -17.38 -12.32
C ASN A 568 -38.10 -16.53 -11.07
N GLU A 569 -37.28 -15.51 -10.79
CA GLU A 569 -37.48 -14.54 -9.71
C GLU A 569 -38.80 -13.76 -9.92
N VAL A 570 -39.01 -13.25 -11.14
CA VAL A 570 -40.24 -12.55 -11.56
C VAL A 570 -41.45 -13.48 -11.50
N LEU A 571 -41.32 -14.74 -11.92
CA LEU A 571 -42.41 -15.73 -11.82
C LEU A 571 -42.72 -16.08 -10.36
N ARG A 572 -41.72 -16.24 -9.49
CA ARG A 572 -41.92 -16.46 -8.04
C ARG A 572 -42.61 -15.27 -7.38
N SER A 573 -42.20 -14.05 -7.69
CA SER A 573 -42.87 -12.83 -7.24
C SER A 573 -44.32 -12.79 -7.73
N LYS A 574 -44.57 -13.13 -9.00
CA LYS A 574 -45.92 -13.18 -9.58
C LYS A 574 -46.80 -14.27 -8.94
N VAL A 575 -46.25 -15.42 -8.59
CA VAL A 575 -46.93 -16.48 -7.84
C VAL A 575 -47.28 -15.99 -6.43
N GLY A 576 -46.33 -15.42 -5.66
CA GLY A 576 -46.60 -14.88 -4.33
C GLY A 576 -47.64 -13.75 -4.33
N ASN A 577 -47.67 -12.92 -5.38
CA ASN A 577 -48.71 -11.90 -5.58
C ASN A 577 -50.08 -12.53 -5.89
N LEU A 578 -50.14 -13.62 -6.65
CA LEU A 578 -51.39 -14.36 -6.90
C LEU A 578 -51.87 -15.14 -5.66
N GLU A 579 -50.95 -15.70 -4.87
CA GLU A 579 -51.25 -16.40 -3.62
C GLU A 579 -51.77 -15.42 -2.55
N THR A 580 -51.16 -14.24 -2.40
CA THR A 580 -51.64 -13.22 -1.47
C THR A 580 -52.99 -12.63 -1.87
N VAL A 581 -53.25 -12.41 -3.17
CA VAL A 581 -54.59 -12.05 -3.68
C VAL A 581 -55.59 -13.17 -3.42
N SER A 582 -55.24 -14.43 -3.73
CA SER A 582 -56.09 -15.60 -3.47
C SER A 582 -56.42 -15.76 -1.98
N HIS A 583 -55.44 -15.60 -1.08
CA HIS A 583 -55.65 -15.61 0.36
C HIS A 583 -56.55 -14.46 0.83
N LYS A 584 -56.40 -13.25 0.26
CA LYS A 584 -57.27 -12.11 0.54
C LYS A 584 -58.71 -12.35 0.08
N ASP A 585 -58.91 -12.91 -1.12
CA ASP A 585 -60.23 -13.26 -1.64
C ASP A 585 -60.87 -14.39 -0.83
N VAL A 586 -60.11 -15.43 -0.46
CA VAL A 586 -60.59 -16.50 0.43
C VAL A 586 -60.93 -15.96 1.83
N ALA A 587 -60.19 -14.98 2.35
CA ALA A 587 -60.52 -14.31 3.61
C ALA A 587 -61.81 -13.48 3.48
N LEU A 588 -61.99 -12.73 2.39
CA LEU A 588 -63.22 -11.98 2.10
C LEU A 588 -64.43 -12.90 1.92
N GLN A 589 -64.29 -14.03 1.22
CA GLN A 589 -65.35 -15.03 1.09
C GLN A 589 -65.65 -15.71 2.44
N LYS A 590 -64.64 -16.04 3.25
CA LYS A 590 -64.87 -16.54 4.63
C LYS A 590 -65.61 -15.52 5.50
N ALA A 591 -65.23 -14.25 5.47
CA ALA A 591 -65.94 -13.19 6.17
C ALA A 591 -67.39 -13.03 5.69
N LYS A 592 -67.62 -13.12 4.37
CA LYS A 592 -68.96 -13.10 3.77
C LYS A 592 -69.81 -14.31 4.16
N ILE A 593 -69.22 -15.51 4.20
CA ILE A 593 -69.87 -16.76 4.66
C ILE A 593 -70.20 -16.68 6.15
N LEU A 594 -69.32 -16.13 6.99
CA LEU A 594 -69.58 -15.91 8.41
C LEU A 594 -70.72 -14.89 8.62
N LYS A 595 -70.73 -13.80 7.86
CA LYS A 595 -71.82 -12.80 7.91
C LYS A 595 -73.16 -13.39 7.47
N LEU A 596 -73.21 -14.07 6.31
CA LEU A 596 -74.41 -14.79 5.85
C LEU A 596 -74.85 -15.88 6.83
N GLY A 597 -73.91 -16.56 7.49
CA GLY A 597 -74.20 -17.55 8.53
C GLY A 597 -74.78 -16.92 9.81
N ALA A 598 -74.38 -15.70 10.16
CA ALA A 598 -74.98 -14.93 11.25
C ALA A 598 -76.37 -14.42 10.87
N GLU A 599 -76.55 -13.90 9.65
CA GLU A 599 -77.85 -13.47 9.11
C GLU A 599 -78.85 -14.64 9.06
N ILE A 600 -78.45 -15.82 8.57
CA ILE A 600 -79.27 -17.05 8.58
C ILE A 600 -79.61 -17.48 10.02
N LYS A 601 -78.67 -17.38 10.98
CA LYS A 601 -78.96 -17.65 12.40
C LYS A 601 -79.95 -16.64 13.00
N SER A 602 -79.87 -15.37 12.61
CA SER A 602 -80.82 -14.34 13.04
C SER A 602 -82.22 -14.59 12.46
N ILE A 603 -82.31 -14.87 11.16
CA ILE A 603 -83.58 -15.14 10.46
C ILE A 603 -84.23 -16.44 10.97
N THR A 604 -83.44 -17.49 11.25
CA THR A 604 -83.98 -18.74 11.83
C THR A 604 -84.39 -18.58 13.29
N LYS A 605 -83.71 -17.73 14.07
CA LYS A 605 -84.17 -17.32 15.41
C LYS A 605 -85.49 -16.55 15.33
N GLU A 606 -85.55 -15.48 14.54
CA GLU A 606 -86.75 -14.64 14.37
C GLU A 606 -87.96 -15.43 13.83
N SER A 607 -87.72 -16.35 12.88
CA SER A 607 -88.73 -17.26 12.36
C SER A 607 -89.25 -18.22 13.44
N LYS A 608 -88.36 -18.78 14.27
CA LYS A 608 -88.74 -19.63 15.41
C LYS A 608 -89.54 -18.85 16.46
N GLU A 609 -89.12 -17.63 16.79
CA GLU A 609 -89.82 -16.75 17.73
C GLU A 609 -91.22 -16.38 17.22
N LYS A 610 -91.37 -16.11 15.91
CA LYS A 610 -92.70 -15.93 15.28
C LYS A 610 -93.54 -17.21 15.29
N CYS A 611 -92.95 -18.38 15.05
CA CYS A 611 -93.67 -19.65 15.20
C CYS A 611 -94.17 -19.85 16.64
N GLN A 612 -93.34 -19.58 17.65
CA GLN A 612 -93.74 -19.65 19.06
C GLN A 612 -94.81 -18.61 19.42
N GLU A 613 -94.76 -17.41 18.85
CA GLU A 613 -95.81 -16.40 19.02
C GLU A 613 -97.13 -16.85 18.36
N TYR A 614 -97.09 -17.49 17.19
CA TYR A 614 -98.26 -18.09 16.56
C TYR A 614 -98.79 -19.30 17.32
N GLU A 615 -97.93 -20.15 17.87
CA GLU A 615 -98.30 -21.27 18.76
C GLU A 615 -98.98 -20.75 20.04
N MET A 616 -98.46 -19.67 20.66
CA MET A 616 -99.15 -19.01 21.78
C MET A 616 -100.47 -18.36 21.38
N LYS A 617 -100.58 -17.77 20.18
CA LYS A 617 -101.85 -17.21 19.67
C LYS A 617 -102.88 -18.32 19.40
N LEU A 618 -102.45 -19.46 18.85
CA LEU A 618 -103.29 -20.64 18.64
C LEU A 618 -103.71 -21.26 19.98
N ALA A 619 -102.81 -21.46 20.94
CA ALA A 619 -103.14 -21.97 22.27
C ALA A 619 -104.13 -21.04 23.02
N ASN A 620 -104.00 -19.72 22.87
CA ASN A 620 -104.97 -18.76 23.40
C ASN A 620 -106.32 -18.78 22.66
N LEU A 621 -106.32 -19.10 21.36
CA LEU A 621 -107.56 -19.28 20.59
C LEU A 621 -108.26 -20.60 20.93
N ASP A 622 -107.52 -21.70 21.09
CA ASP A 622 -108.04 -22.99 21.56
C ASP A 622 -108.53 -22.90 23.01
N GLY A 623 -107.84 -22.16 23.89
CA GLY A 623 -108.32 -21.86 25.24
C GLY A 623 -109.63 -21.07 25.22
N LYS A 624 -109.72 -20.03 24.39
CA LYS A 624 -110.96 -19.27 24.19
C LYS A 624 -112.07 -20.12 23.54
N LEU A 625 -111.73 -21.04 22.65
CA LEU A 625 -112.66 -21.97 22.03
C LEU A 625 -113.16 -23.02 23.04
N SER A 626 -112.31 -23.48 23.96
CA SER A 626 -112.69 -24.36 25.07
C SER A 626 -113.66 -23.65 26.02
N VAL A 627 -113.35 -22.41 26.44
CA VAL A 627 -114.26 -21.60 27.26
C VAL A 627 -115.56 -21.26 26.50
N ALA A 628 -115.51 -21.04 25.18
CA ALA A 628 -116.70 -20.88 24.35
C ALA A 628 -117.53 -22.17 24.23
N MET A 629 -116.90 -23.34 24.21
CA MET A 629 -117.57 -24.65 24.23
C MET A 629 -118.14 -24.98 25.62
N GLU A 630 -117.46 -24.65 26.70
CA GLU A 630 -117.93 -24.81 28.08
C GLU A 630 -119.10 -23.85 28.37
N THR A 631 -118.99 -22.58 28.00
CA THR A 631 -120.14 -21.65 28.09
C THR A 631 -121.27 -22.04 27.15
N LYS A 632 -120.99 -22.65 25.98
CA LYS A 632 -122.04 -23.25 25.13
C LYS A 632 -122.72 -24.44 25.81
N THR A 633 -121.99 -25.39 26.40
CA THR A 633 -122.60 -26.56 27.05
C THR A 633 -123.30 -26.19 28.37
N GLN A 634 -122.78 -25.20 29.11
CA GLN A 634 -123.45 -24.51 30.20
C GLN A 634 -124.79 -23.91 29.72
N ASN A 635 -124.77 -23.11 28.64
CA ASN A 635 -125.99 -22.54 28.05
C ASN A 635 -126.96 -23.61 27.52
N GLU A 636 -126.48 -24.71 26.95
CA GLU A 636 -127.33 -25.84 26.51
C GLU A 636 -127.93 -26.58 27.71
N ALA A 637 -127.21 -26.70 28.83
CA ALA A 637 -127.70 -27.25 30.09
C ALA A 637 -128.68 -26.29 30.79
N GLU A 638 -128.46 -24.98 30.73
CA GLU A 638 -129.40 -23.96 31.22
C GLU A 638 -130.65 -23.89 30.33
N ILE A 639 -130.54 -24.05 29.01
CA ILE A 639 -131.69 -24.25 28.12
C ILE A 639 -132.42 -25.57 28.44
N LEU A 640 -131.71 -26.63 28.87
CA LEU A 640 -132.34 -27.87 29.32
C LEU A 640 -133.04 -27.71 30.68
N GLN A 641 -132.47 -26.92 31.60
CA GLN A 641 -133.13 -26.56 32.87
C GLN A 641 -134.32 -25.63 32.66
N LEU A 642 -134.22 -24.66 31.75
CA LEU A 642 -135.31 -23.77 31.36
C LEU A 642 -136.41 -24.54 30.62
N LYS A 643 -136.07 -25.51 29.76
CA LYS A 643 -137.05 -26.46 29.21
C LYS A 643 -137.72 -27.28 30.32
N LYS A 644 -136.97 -27.82 31.28
CA LYS A 644 -137.55 -28.50 32.45
C LYS A 644 -138.40 -27.59 33.33
N ARG A 645 -138.08 -26.29 33.42
CA ARG A 645 -138.93 -25.27 34.07
C ARG A 645 -140.14 -24.88 33.24
N LEU A 646 -140.08 -24.95 31.91
CA LEU A 646 -141.22 -24.72 31.02
C LEU A 646 -142.13 -25.96 30.97
N GLU A 647 -141.56 -27.15 31.09
CA GLU A 647 -142.26 -28.42 31.35
C GLU A 647 -142.87 -28.41 32.76
N SER A 648 -142.16 -27.97 33.80
CA SER A 648 -142.76 -27.87 35.15
C SER A 648 -143.78 -26.73 35.26
N GLU A 649 -143.58 -25.58 34.62
CA GLU A 649 -144.62 -24.54 34.49
C GLU A 649 -145.79 -25.01 33.62
N SER A 650 -145.56 -25.90 32.64
CA SER A 650 -146.61 -26.54 31.85
C SER A 650 -147.39 -27.53 32.72
N ASP A 651 -146.71 -28.34 33.52
CA ASP A 651 -147.31 -29.29 34.45
C ASP A 651 -148.00 -28.58 35.62
N GLU A 652 -147.50 -27.42 36.08
CA GLU A 652 -148.17 -26.52 37.03
C GLU A 652 -149.38 -25.82 36.40
N LYS A 653 -149.32 -25.45 35.11
CA LYS A 653 -150.48 -24.92 34.38
C LYS A 653 -151.51 -26.01 34.08
N VAL A 654 -151.08 -27.25 33.85
CA VAL A 654 -151.94 -28.44 33.74
C VAL A 654 -152.49 -28.81 35.11
N GLN A 655 -151.73 -28.68 36.21
CA GLN A 655 -152.24 -28.84 37.58
C GLN A 655 -153.21 -27.72 37.95
N HIS A 656 -153.01 -26.48 37.53
CA HIS A 656 -153.94 -25.37 37.76
C HIS A 656 -155.19 -25.46 36.86
N VAL A 657 -155.08 -26.01 35.65
CA VAL A 657 -156.23 -26.40 34.81
C VAL A 657 -156.95 -27.59 35.42
N ASN A 658 -156.25 -28.60 35.92
CA ASN A 658 -156.82 -29.76 36.59
C ASN A 658 -157.45 -29.39 37.94
N GLN A 659 -156.87 -28.50 38.74
CA GLN A 659 -157.48 -27.97 39.96
C GLN A 659 -158.71 -27.14 39.64
N LYS A 660 -158.73 -26.41 38.51
CA LYS A 660 -159.96 -25.77 38.04
C LYS A 660 -161.00 -26.78 37.57
N LEU A 661 -160.57 -27.83 36.88
CA LEU A 661 -161.41 -28.97 36.53
C LEU A 661 -162.00 -29.59 37.80
N GLU A 662 -161.17 -29.92 38.79
CA GLU A 662 -161.47 -30.50 40.09
C GLU A 662 -162.40 -29.60 40.92
N THR A 663 -162.28 -28.26 40.84
CA THR A 663 -163.29 -27.36 41.41
C THR A 663 -164.61 -27.37 40.64
N THR A 664 -164.60 -27.43 39.30
CA THR A 664 -165.85 -27.55 38.51
C THR A 664 -166.46 -28.95 38.58
N GLU A 665 -165.67 -29.99 38.84
CA GLU A 665 -166.08 -31.36 39.13
C GLU A 665 -166.61 -31.45 40.56
N SER A 666 -166.06 -30.70 41.52
CA SER A 666 -166.63 -30.54 42.85
C SER A 666 -167.96 -29.77 42.83
N GLU A 667 -168.07 -28.67 42.06
CA GLU A 667 -169.34 -27.96 41.86
C GLU A 667 -170.37 -28.87 41.14
N LEU A 668 -169.95 -29.57 40.09
CA LEU A 668 -170.76 -30.60 39.43
C LEU A 668 -171.16 -31.69 40.42
N GLU A 669 -170.25 -32.18 41.27
CA GLU A 669 -170.51 -33.21 42.28
C GLU A 669 -171.42 -32.71 43.40
N THR A 670 -171.41 -31.43 43.78
CA THR A 670 -172.46 -30.91 44.68
C THR A 670 -173.84 -30.92 44.03
N THR A 671 -173.95 -30.61 42.73
CA THR A 671 -175.21 -30.79 41.99
C THR A 671 -175.55 -32.28 41.74
N LEU A 672 -174.54 -33.15 41.63
CA LEU A 672 -174.68 -34.60 41.53
C LEU A 672 -175.08 -35.23 42.88
N ILE A 673 -174.70 -34.64 44.01
CA ILE A 673 -175.13 -35.00 45.37
C ILE A 673 -176.57 -34.50 45.65
N GLN A 674 -176.94 -33.32 45.13
CA GLN A 674 -178.34 -32.86 45.14
C GLN A 674 -179.24 -33.74 44.25
N LYS A 675 -178.72 -34.19 43.10
CA LYS A 675 -179.36 -35.22 42.26
C LYS A 675 -179.42 -36.56 43.00
N GLN A 676 -178.32 -37.02 43.60
CA GLN A 676 -178.25 -38.27 44.35
C GLN A 676 -179.12 -38.27 45.60
N THR A 677 -179.46 -37.13 46.23
CA THR A 677 -180.43 -37.10 47.34
C THR A 677 -181.90 -37.17 46.88
N LEU A 678 -182.16 -36.96 45.58
CA LEU A 678 -183.43 -37.33 44.94
C LEU A 678 -183.40 -38.78 44.45
N GLU A 679 -182.29 -39.22 43.85
CA GLU A 679 -182.11 -40.62 43.41
C GLU A 679 -182.02 -41.58 44.59
N HIS A 680 -181.51 -41.20 45.76
CA HIS A 680 -181.49 -42.04 46.97
C HIS A 680 -182.89 -42.33 47.50
N LYS A 681 -183.85 -41.40 47.32
CA LYS A 681 -185.28 -41.63 47.61
C LYS A 681 -185.96 -42.56 46.61
N ILE A 682 -185.35 -42.76 45.44
CA ILE A 682 -185.73 -43.77 44.44
C ILE A 682 -184.99 -45.09 44.74
N HIS A 683 -183.73 -45.01 45.17
CA HIS A 683 -182.87 -46.15 45.47
C HIS A 683 -183.23 -46.84 46.79
N GLU A 684 -183.87 -46.18 47.75
CA GLU A 684 -184.56 -46.84 48.88
C GLU A 684 -185.70 -47.78 48.42
N ILE A 685 -186.25 -47.55 47.21
CA ILE A 685 -187.24 -48.43 46.58
C ILE A 685 -186.53 -49.58 45.84
N GLU A 686 -185.39 -49.32 45.18
CA GLU A 686 -184.59 -50.36 44.49
C GLU A 686 -183.77 -51.28 45.41
N ILE A 687 -183.24 -50.77 46.53
CA ILE A 687 -182.55 -51.60 47.54
C ILE A 687 -183.50 -52.64 48.16
N ARG A 688 -184.82 -52.42 48.05
CA ARG A 688 -185.85 -53.39 48.42
C ARG A 688 -185.94 -54.55 47.43
N THR A 689 -185.65 -54.35 46.14
CA THR A 689 -185.72 -55.38 45.08
C THR A 689 -184.36 -56.03 44.77
N LEU A 690 -183.26 -55.26 44.74
CA LEU A 690 -181.93 -55.81 44.39
C LEU A 690 -181.29 -56.67 45.49
N ARG A 691 -181.92 -56.75 46.68
CA ARG A 691 -181.61 -57.76 47.70
C ARG A 691 -181.86 -59.19 47.21
N GLU A 692 -182.61 -59.36 46.12
CA GLU A 692 -182.88 -60.63 45.43
C GLU A 692 -181.72 -61.06 44.49
N ILE A 693 -180.77 -60.17 44.15
CA ILE A 693 -179.71 -60.47 43.16
C ILE A 693 -178.44 -61.07 43.79
N GLU A 694 -178.18 -60.86 45.09
CA GLU A 694 -176.97 -61.38 45.75
C GLU A 694 -176.86 -62.91 45.70
N GLU A 695 -177.99 -63.63 45.60
CA GLU A 695 -178.02 -65.10 45.42
C GLU A 695 -177.28 -65.58 44.17
N TYR A 696 -177.26 -64.78 43.08
CA TYR A 696 -176.55 -65.14 41.85
C TYR A 696 -175.03 -65.01 41.96
N ARG A 697 -174.52 -64.26 42.94
CA ARG A 697 -173.07 -64.00 43.13
C ARG A 697 -172.27 -65.25 43.47
N ILE A 698 -172.93 -66.28 43.98
CA ILE A 698 -172.34 -67.60 44.29
C ILE A 698 -171.87 -68.33 43.02
N LYS A 699 -172.47 -68.06 41.85
CA LYS A 699 -172.31 -68.89 40.64
C LYS A 699 -170.99 -68.67 39.89
N VAL A 700 -170.38 -67.48 40.01
CA VAL A 700 -169.19 -67.08 39.23
C VAL A 700 -167.90 -67.78 39.69
N LYS A 701 -167.79 -68.16 40.98
CA LYS A 701 -166.68 -68.96 41.55
C LYS A 701 -166.43 -70.32 40.88
N THR A 702 -167.30 -70.74 39.95
CA THR A 702 -167.15 -72.00 39.22
C THR A 702 -166.09 -71.92 38.11
N LEU A 703 -165.80 -70.72 37.58
CA LEU A 703 -164.94 -70.54 36.40
C LEU A 703 -163.43 -70.44 36.70
N GLU A 704 -163.05 -70.31 37.97
CA GLU A 704 -161.64 -70.32 38.43
C GLU A 704 -160.92 -71.67 38.17
N LYS A 705 -161.64 -72.70 37.70
CA LYS A 705 -161.14 -74.08 37.52
C LYS A 705 -160.46 -74.40 36.18
N GLN A 706 -160.45 -73.51 35.19
CA GLN A 706 -159.84 -73.81 33.87
C GLN A 706 -158.33 -73.47 33.78
N MET A 707 -157.64 -73.53 34.92
CA MET A 707 -156.22 -73.24 35.16
C MET A 707 -155.27 -74.35 34.62
N VAL A 708 -155.53 -74.90 33.42
CA VAL A 708 -154.99 -76.20 32.98
C VAL A 708 -154.33 -76.21 31.58
N THR A 709 -154.64 -75.27 30.68
CA THR A 709 -154.03 -75.19 29.34
C THR A 709 -152.61 -74.61 29.33
N THR A 710 -152.05 -74.29 30.49
CA THR A 710 -150.65 -73.91 30.77
C THR A 710 -149.62 -75.05 30.55
N ARG A 711 -149.80 -75.87 29.51
CA ARG A 711 -148.95 -77.03 29.17
C ARG A 711 -148.39 -77.05 27.74
N GLU A 712 -148.77 -76.11 26.87
CA GLU A 712 -148.38 -76.16 25.45
C GLU A 712 -147.13 -75.31 25.10
N SER A 713 -146.72 -74.38 25.97
CA SER A 713 -145.69 -73.37 25.66
C SER A 713 -144.24 -73.86 25.57
N GLU A 714 -143.95 -75.11 25.96
CA GLU A 714 -142.57 -75.59 26.04
C GLU A 714 -142.03 -76.20 24.72
N LYS A 715 -142.90 -76.74 23.85
CA LYS A 715 -142.45 -77.44 22.62
C LYS A 715 -141.88 -76.53 21.52
N GLN A 716 -142.16 -75.22 21.54
CA GLN A 716 -141.72 -74.31 20.46
C GLN A 716 -140.26 -73.81 20.60
N LYS A 717 -139.66 -73.84 21.80
CA LYS A 717 -138.34 -73.20 22.06
C LYS A 717 -137.12 -74.00 21.57
N LEU A 718 -137.31 -75.21 21.04
CA LEU A 718 -136.20 -76.09 20.62
C LEU A 718 -135.84 -75.95 19.13
N THR A 719 -136.84 -75.77 18.25
CA THR A 719 -136.66 -75.77 16.79
C THR A 719 -136.03 -74.48 16.24
N GLU A 720 -136.19 -73.34 16.93
CA GLU A 720 -135.62 -72.06 16.49
C GLU A 720 -134.08 -72.02 16.66
N LYS A 721 -133.55 -72.60 17.75
CA LYS A 721 -132.11 -72.63 18.05
C LYS A 721 -131.31 -73.39 16.98
N MET A 722 -131.90 -74.41 16.37
CA MET A 722 -131.20 -75.27 15.41
C MET A 722 -130.97 -74.56 14.07
N LYS A 723 -131.91 -73.70 13.63
CA LYS A 723 -131.78 -72.91 12.39
C LYS A 723 -130.69 -71.84 12.48
N LYS A 724 -130.56 -71.16 13.63
CA LYS A 724 -129.52 -70.14 13.85
C LYS A 724 -128.08 -70.70 13.84
N LYS A 725 -127.89 -72.00 14.15
CA LYS A 725 -126.56 -72.61 14.21
C LYS A 725 -125.93 -72.87 12.84
N MET A 726 -126.70 -73.44 11.90
CA MET A 726 -126.21 -73.78 10.56
C MET A 726 -125.76 -72.54 9.75
N ALA A 727 -126.41 -71.39 9.94
CA ALA A 727 -126.03 -70.14 9.27
C ALA A 727 -124.60 -69.67 9.66
N LEU A 728 -124.29 -69.70 10.96
CA LEU A 728 -123.00 -69.25 11.52
C LEU A 728 -121.83 -70.20 11.19
N GLU A 729 -122.11 -71.46 10.87
CA GLU A 729 -121.11 -72.43 10.40
C GLU A 729 -120.78 -72.20 8.91
N LEU A 730 -121.76 -71.77 8.10
CA LEU A 730 -121.59 -71.50 6.66
C LEU A 730 -120.83 -70.18 6.37
N GLU A 731 -121.01 -69.15 7.19
CA GLU A 731 -120.19 -67.93 7.11
C GLU A 731 -118.74 -68.15 7.56
N ARG A 732 -118.52 -68.97 8.60
CA ARG A 732 -117.18 -69.28 9.13
C ARG A 732 -116.26 -69.92 8.09
N GLU A 733 -116.75 -70.89 7.31
CA GLU A 733 -115.91 -71.54 6.30
C GLU A 733 -115.66 -70.65 5.07
N LYS A 734 -116.59 -69.76 4.71
CA LYS A 734 -116.30 -68.69 3.73
C LYS A 734 -115.19 -67.75 4.20
N GLY A 735 -115.22 -67.35 5.48
CA GLY A 735 -114.17 -66.53 6.09
C GLY A 735 -112.81 -67.25 6.14
N ARG A 736 -112.78 -68.54 6.48
CA ARG A 736 -111.56 -69.37 6.44
C ARG A 736 -110.94 -69.45 5.06
N LEU A 737 -111.74 -69.74 4.03
CA LEU A 737 -111.23 -69.89 2.67
C LEU A 737 -110.59 -68.59 2.15
N ALA A 738 -111.23 -67.44 2.43
CA ALA A 738 -110.68 -66.12 2.11
C ALA A 738 -109.35 -65.85 2.84
N GLY A 739 -109.28 -66.11 4.16
CA GLY A 739 -108.07 -65.92 4.95
C GLY A 739 -106.89 -66.81 4.48
N VAL A 740 -107.16 -68.06 4.12
CA VAL A 740 -106.13 -68.96 3.57
C VAL A 740 -105.61 -68.45 2.23
N MET A 741 -106.49 -68.05 1.30
CA MET A 741 -106.06 -67.46 0.02
C MET A 741 -105.24 -66.17 0.20
N GLN A 742 -105.64 -65.31 1.14
CA GLN A 742 -104.92 -64.08 1.46
C GLN A 742 -103.53 -64.36 2.05
N SER A 743 -103.41 -65.34 2.96
CA SER A 743 -102.12 -65.79 3.50
C SER A 743 -101.21 -66.42 2.42
N HIS A 744 -101.77 -67.18 1.48
CA HIS A 744 -101.01 -67.78 0.38
C HIS A 744 -100.51 -66.72 -0.62
N SER A 745 -101.30 -65.67 -0.89
CA SER A 745 -100.86 -64.54 -1.72
C SER A 745 -99.73 -63.75 -1.05
N ALA A 746 -99.85 -63.49 0.27
CA ALA A 746 -98.83 -62.82 1.05
C ALA A 746 -97.52 -63.64 1.12
N LEU A 747 -97.60 -64.95 1.37
CA LEU A 747 -96.40 -65.81 1.32
C LEU A 747 -95.72 -65.76 -0.05
N LYS A 748 -96.48 -65.87 -1.15
CA LYS A 748 -95.89 -65.87 -2.50
C LYS A 748 -95.23 -64.52 -2.85
N GLN A 749 -95.78 -63.41 -2.36
CA GLN A 749 -95.13 -62.09 -2.45
C GLN A 749 -93.87 -62.01 -1.59
N HIS A 750 -93.89 -62.50 -0.34
CA HIS A 750 -92.71 -62.52 0.52
C HIS A 750 -91.58 -63.42 -0.03
N THR A 751 -91.89 -64.60 -0.56
CA THR A 751 -90.89 -65.45 -1.23
C THR A 751 -90.28 -64.74 -2.43
N SER A 752 -91.09 -64.13 -3.30
CA SER A 752 -90.59 -63.40 -4.47
C SER A 752 -89.75 -62.17 -4.09
N LEU A 753 -90.09 -61.46 -3.01
CA LEU A 753 -89.29 -60.36 -2.47
C LEU A 753 -87.97 -60.84 -1.87
N LEU A 754 -87.95 -62.01 -1.21
CA LEU A 754 -86.73 -62.63 -0.69
C LEU A 754 -85.81 -63.12 -1.82
N GLU A 755 -86.37 -63.76 -2.86
CA GLU A 755 -85.65 -64.15 -4.06
C GLU A 755 -85.03 -62.94 -4.78
N GLN A 756 -85.78 -61.84 -4.94
CA GLN A 756 -85.22 -60.60 -5.49
C GLN A 756 -84.18 -59.94 -4.59
N ALA A 757 -84.32 -60.03 -3.26
CA ALA A 757 -83.34 -59.50 -2.32
C ALA A 757 -82.04 -60.32 -2.31
N LEU A 758 -82.14 -61.65 -2.43
CA LEU A 758 -81.00 -62.56 -2.57
C LEU A 758 -80.30 -62.34 -3.90
N ALA A 759 -81.02 -62.33 -5.03
CA ALA A 759 -80.43 -62.06 -6.35
C ALA A 759 -79.73 -60.68 -6.42
N LYS A 760 -80.31 -59.64 -5.78
CA LYS A 760 -79.63 -58.34 -5.63
C LYS A 760 -78.38 -58.43 -4.77
N ARG A 761 -78.43 -59.15 -3.64
CA ARG A 761 -77.27 -59.33 -2.75
C ARG A 761 -76.15 -60.09 -3.45
N GLU A 762 -76.47 -61.16 -4.18
CA GLU A 762 -75.53 -61.94 -4.99
C GLU A 762 -74.92 -61.08 -6.10
N GLY A 763 -75.74 -60.28 -6.79
CA GLY A 763 -75.26 -59.26 -7.74
C GLY A 763 -74.25 -58.30 -7.10
N THR A 764 -74.60 -57.67 -5.97
CA THR A 764 -73.68 -56.76 -5.26
C THR A 764 -72.41 -57.44 -4.76
N LEU A 765 -72.44 -58.74 -4.45
CA LEU A 765 -71.25 -59.50 -4.04
C LEU A 765 -70.33 -59.79 -5.23
N VAL A 766 -70.89 -60.08 -6.41
CA VAL A 766 -70.11 -60.23 -7.66
C VAL A 766 -69.53 -58.89 -8.12
N GLU A 767 -70.30 -57.79 -7.99
CA GLU A 767 -69.81 -56.44 -8.25
C GLU A 767 -68.66 -56.08 -7.29
N LEU A 768 -68.83 -56.29 -5.98
CA LEU A 768 -67.79 -56.05 -4.98
C LEU A 768 -66.53 -56.91 -5.19
N ASP A 769 -66.66 -58.19 -5.55
CA ASP A 769 -65.50 -59.02 -5.89
C ASP A 769 -64.80 -58.52 -7.17
N SER A 770 -65.56 -58.09 -8.18
CA SER A 770 -64.98 -57.51 -9.41
C SER A 770 -64.21 -56.21 -9.14
N VAL A 771 -64.69 -55.37 -8.21
CA VAL A 771 -64.01 -54.16 -7.74
C VAL A 771 -62.78 -54.51 -6.90
N ALA A 772 -62.89 -55.43 -5.93
CA ALA A 772 -61.74 -55.87 -5.15
C ALA A 772 -60.65 -56.50 -6.04
N GLN A 773 -61.02 -57.24 -7.08
CA GLN A 773 -60.09 -57.75 -8.10
C GLN A 773 -59.46 -56.64 -8.94
N SER A 774 -60.16 -55.54 -9.25
CA SER A 774 -59.57 -54.41 -9.99
C SER A 774 -58.60 -53.61 -9.10
N GLU A 775 -58.99 -53.30 -7.87
CA GLU A 775 -58.12 -52.65 -6.87
C GLU A 775 -56.86 -53.47 -6.58
N MET A 776 -56.97 -54.81 -6.45
CA MET A 776 -55.80 -55.68 -6.28
C MET A 776 -54.89 -55.69 -7.51
N ARG A 777 -55.43 -55.59 -8.74
CA ARG A 777 -54.61 -55.47 -9.96
C ARG A 777 -53.89 -54.13 -10.00
N ASP A 778 -54.54 -53.03 -9.63
CA ASP A 778 -53.95 -51.70 -9.65
C ASP A 778 -52.96 -51.47 -8.51
N LYS A 779 -53.22 -52.04 -7.33
CA LYS A 779 -52.23 -52.17 -6.25
C LYS A 779 -51.00 -52.95 -6.71
N ASN A 780 -51.16 -54.09 -7.39
CA ASN A 780 -50.04 -54.87 -7.90
C ASN A 780 -49.22 -54.11 -8.97
N LYS A 781 -49.87 -53.31 -9.84
CA LYS A 781 -49.17 -52.39 -10.75
C LYS A 781 -48.37 -51.34 -9.97
N LEU A 782 -48.97 -50.74 -8.94
CA LEU A 782 -48.33 -49.70 -8.12
C LEU A 782 -47.14 -50.25 -7.32
N GLU A 783 -47.26 -51.45 -6.73
CA GLU A 783 -46.13 -52.16 -6.10
C GLU A 783 -45.01 -52.48 -7.11
N SER A 784 -45.37 -52.84 -8.35
CA SER A 784 -44.38 -53.06 -9.42
C SER A 784 -43.65 -51.77 -9.80
N LEU A 785 -44.36 -50.65 -9.92
CA LEU A 785 -43.79 -49.33 -10.16
C LEU A 785 -42.87 -48.88 -9.02
N TYR A 786 -43.28 -49.06 -7.76
CA TYR A 786 -42.43 -48.75 -6.61
C TYR A 786 -41.18 -49.65 -6.55
N ARG A 787 -41.29 -50.95 -6.84
CA ARG A 787 -40.11 -51.83 -6.96
C ARG A 787 -39.15 -51.36 -8.06
N GLY A 788 -39.67 -50.98 -9.23
CA GLY A 788 -38.87 -50.41 -10.32
C GLY A 788 -38.18 -49.10 -9.93
N ARG A 789 -38.87 -48.21 -9.21
CA ARG A 789 -38.27 -46.96 -8.73
C ARG A 789 -37.23 -47.20 -7.63
N ILE A 790 -37.41 -48.21 -6.77
CA ILE A 790 -36.41 -48.61 -5.77
C ILE A 790 -35.14 -49.11 -6.47
N THR A 791 -35.23 -50.02 -7.45
CA THR A 791 -34.03 -50.52 -8.15
C THR A 791 -33.35 -49.46 -9.01
N GLU A 792 -34.10 -48.50 -9.55
CA GLU A 792 -33.54 -47.30 -10.20
C GLU A 792 -32.75 -46.43 -9.21
N LEU A 793 -33.32 -46.15 -8.03
CA LEU A 793 -32.66 -45.37 -6.97
C LEU A 793 -31.43 -46.11 -6.39
N GLU A 794 -31.48 -47.43 -6.24
CA GLU A 794 -30.31 -48.26 -5.87
C GLU A 794 -29.20 -48.19 -6.93
N SER A 795 -29.56 -48.18 -8.23
CA SER A 795 -28.61 -47.99 -9.33
C SER A 795 -27.98 -46.60 -9.34
N ILE A 796 -28.75 -45.56 -9.02
CA ILE A 796 -28.25 -44.18 -8.87
C ILE A 796 -27.31 -44.10 -7.65
N LEU A 797 -27.71 -44.67 -6.52
CA LEU A 797 -26.92 -44.69 -5.28
C LEU A 797 -25.55 -45.37 -5.47
N GLU A 798 -25.48 -46.49 -6.19
CA GLU A 798 -24.17 -47.14 -6.43
C GLU A 798 -23.33 -46.39 -7.48
N LYS A 799 -23.95 -45.69 -8.45
CA LYS A 799 -23.22 -44.75 -9.33
C LYS A 799 -22.63 -43.59 -8.52
N GLU A 800 -23.39 -42.99 -7.61
CA GLU A 800 -22.90 -41.94 -6.70
C GLU A 800 -21.79 -42.45 -5.77
N ARG A 801 -21.92 -43.66 -5.21
CA ARG A 801 -20.85 -44.29 -4.42
C ARG A 801 -19.59 -44.52 -5.25
N MET A 802 -19.70 -44.91 -6.52
CA MET A 802 -18.54 -45.08 -7.39
C MET A 802 -17.91 -43.73 -7.75
N SER A 803 -18.69 -42.71 -8.11
CA SER A 803 -18.16 -41.35 -8.35
C SER A 803 -17.53 -40.77 -7.08
N SER A 804 -18.10 -41.03 -5.90
CA SER A 804 -17.51 -40.63 -4.61
C SER A 804 -16.17 -41.31 -4.34
N LYS A 805 -16.03 -42.62 -4.64
CA LYS A 805 -14.74 -43.34 -4.54
C LYS A 805 -13.71 -42.75 -5.51
N ASP A 806 -14.12 -42.37 -6.73
CA ASP A 806 -13.20 -41.81 -7.72
C ASP A 806 -12.81 -40.35 -7.44
N VAL A 807 -13.74 -39.52 -6.94
CA VAL A 807 -13.42 -38.20 -6.36
C VAL A 807 -12.48 -38.33 -5.17
N GLN A 808 -12.66 -39.35 -4.31
CA GLN A 808 -11.77 -39.61 -3.17
C GLN A 808 -10.36 -40.03 -3.62
N LYS A 809 -10.22 -40.82 -4.71
CA LYS A 809 -8.92 -41.12 -5.35
C LYS A 809 -8.29 -39.85 -5.93
N GLN A 810 -9.04 -39.06 -6.70
CA GLN A 810 -8.55 -37.79 -7.26
C GLN A 810 -8.08 -36.84 -6.16
N LEU A 811 -8.82 -36.75 -5.05
CA LEU A 811 -8.46 -35.94 -3.89
C LEU A 811 -7.19 -36.46 -3.18
N MET A 812 -6.95 -37.78 -3.13
CA MET A 812 -5.65 -38.33 -2.71
C MET A 812 -4.51 -37.97 -3.67
N VAL A 813 -4.71 -38.07 -4.98
CA VAL A 813 -3.71 -37.67 -5.99
C VAL A 813 -3.39 -36.18 -5.87
N GLN A 814 -4.41 -35.32 -5.73
CA GLN A 814 -4.21 -33.88 -5.57
C GLN A 814 -3.58 -33.52 -4.22
N ARG A 815 -3.86 -34.24 -3.13
CA ARG A 815 -3.10 -34.12 -1.87
C ARG A 815 -1.62 -34.50 -2.06
N GLY A 816 -1.36 -35.61 -2.76
CA GLY A 816 0.00 -36.05 -3.10
C GLY A 816 0.77 -35.00 -3.92
N ASN A 817 0.14 -34.44 -4.94
CA ASN A 817 0.70 -33.36 -5.74
C ASN A 817 0.88 -32.07 -4.92
N ASN A 818 -0.06 -31.71 -4.06
CA ASN A 818 0.08 -30.56 -3.15
C ASN A 818 1.28 -30.71 -2.19
N THR A 819 1.56 -31.93 -1.71
CA THR A 819 2.81 -32.21 -0.96
C THR A 819 4.08 -32.21 -1.80
N LYS A 820 4.01 -32.40 -3.12
CA LYS A 820 5.16 -32.18 -4.02
C LYS A 820 5.38 -30.68 -4.24
N TYR A 821 4.34 -29.96 -4.68
CA TYR A 821 4.38 -28.51 -4.87
C TYR A 821 4.78 -27.76 -3.60
N ARG A 822 4.39 -28.23 -2.41
CA ARG A 822 4.89 -27.67 -1.14
C ARG A 822 6.40 -27.84 -0.99
N LYS A 823 6.95 -29.03 -1.27
CA LYS A 823 8.39 -29.29 -1.19
C LYS A 823 9.18 -28.54 -2.27
N GLU A 824 8.61 -28.40 -3.46
CA GLU A 824 9.18 -27.59 -4.55
C GLU A 824 9.20 -26.11 -4.15
N VAL A 825 8.14 -25.59 -3.54
CA VAL A 825 8.11 -24.23 -2.96
C VAL A 825 9.06 -24.08 -1.76
N GLU A 826 9.24 -25.11 -0.94
CA GLU A 826 10.23 -25.11 0.16
C GLU A 826 11.67 -25.13 -0.36
N SER A 827 11.96 -25.86 -1.45
CA SER A 827 13.25 -25.79 -2.17
C SER A 827 13.46 -24.41 -2.78
N LEU A 828 12.52 -23.93 -3.59
CA LEU A 828 12.62 -22.61 -4.25
C LEU A 828 12.74 -21.46 -3.25
N LYS A 829 12.22 -21.60 -2.02
CA LYS A 829 12.46 -20.66 -0.92
C LYS A 829 13.90 -20.70 -0.43
N LEU A 830 14.49 -21.88 -0.23
CA LEU A 830 15.90 -22.01 0.12
C LEU A 830 16.81 -21.48 -0.99
N ASP A 831 16.47 -21.74 -2.26
CA ASP A 831 17.17 -21.23 -3.43
C ASP A 831 17.08 -19.69 -3.50
N VAL A 832 15.90 -19.10 -3.23
CA VAL A 832 15.72 -17.64 -3.13
C VAL A 832 16.42 -17.04 -1.90
N GLU A 833 16.44 -17.71 -0.74
CA GLU A 833 17.21 -17.29 0.43
C GLU A 833 18.72 -17.32 0.17
N GLN A 834 19.19 -18.27 -0.64
CA GLN A 834 20.60 -18.34 -1.05
C GLN A 834 20.93 -17.24 -2.08
N LEU A 835 20.13 -17.10 -3.14
CA LEU A 835 20.28 -16.03 -4.13
C LEU A 835 20.19 -14.63 -3.50
N ASN A 836 19.39 -14.43 -2.44
CA ASN A 836 19.36 -13.18 -1.69
C ASN A 836 20.66 -12.94 -0.89
N LYS A 837 21.28 -13.96 -0.29
CA LYS A 837 22.60 -13.82 0.38
C LYS A 837 23.69 -13.50 -0.64
N ASP A 838 23.68 -14.18 -1.78
CA ASP A 838 24.65 -13.98 -2.85
C ASP A 838 24.47 -12.59 -3.50
N LEU A 839 23.23 -12.11 -3.64
CA LEU A 839 22.91 -10.73 -4.03
C LEU A 839 23.40 -9.71 -3.00
N GLU A 840 23.21 -9.92 -1.69
CA GLU A 840 23.67 -9.00 -0.65
C GLU A 840 25.21 -8.94 -0.57
N SER A 841 25.87 -10.09 -0.76
CA SER A 841 27.33 -10.17 -0.94
C SER A 841 27.80 -9.39 -2.17
N CYS A 842 27.09 -9.54 -3.30
CA CYS A 842 27.39 -8.85 -4.55
C CYS A 842 27.16 -7.32 -4.45
N LYS A 843 26.08 -6.88 -3.78
CA LYS A 843 25.88 -5.46 -3.42
C LYS A 843 27.03 -4.93 -2.59
N SER A 844 27.42 -5.64 -1.53
CA SER A 844 28.52 -5.24 -0.63
C SER A 844 29.85 -5.08 -1.39
N GLN A 845 30.10 -5.95 -2.38
CA GLN A 845 31.26 -5.83 -3.27
C GLN A 845 31.14 -4.66 -4.25
N LEU A 846 29.94 -4.39 -4.78
CA LEU A 846 29.67 -3.25 -5.65
C LEU A 846 29.84 -1.91 -4.91
N GLU A 847 29.31 -1.81 -3.69
CA GLU A 847 29.47 -0.65 -2.81
C GLU A 847 30.95 -0.41 -2.49
N LEU A 848 31.70 -1.46 -2.13
CA LEU A 848 33.15 -1.36 -1.93
C LEU A 848 33.86 -0.80 -3.18
N GLN A 849 33.57 -1.37 -4.36
CA GLN A 849 34.11 -0.90 -5.65
C GLN A 849 33.67 0.53 -5.99
N GLN A 850 32.48 0.97 -5.59
CA GLN A 850 32.05 2.36 -5.72
C GLN A 850 32.88 3.27 -4.83
N THR A 851 33.10 2.92 -3.55
CA THR A 851 33.95 3.74 -2.67
C THR A 851 35.40 3.79 -3.16
N ASP A 852 35.95 2.70 -3.69
CA ASP A 852 37.33 2.68 -4.22
C ASP A 852 37.43 3.53 -5.50
N LYS A 853 36.45 3.43 -6.40
CA LYS A 853 36.37 4.32 -7.56
C LYS A 853 36.21 5.79 -7.17
N GLU A 854 35.43 6.09 -6.13
CA GLU A 854 35.28 7.46 -5.62
C GLU A 854 36.61 8.00 -5.07
N LYS A 855 37.35 7.21 -4.28
CA LYS A 855 38.71 7.53 -3.83
C LYS A 855 39.64 7.80 -5.02
N ASP A 856 39.64 6.95 -6.03
CA ASP A 856 40.44 7.14 -7.25
C ASP A 856 40.08 8.45 -7.98
N THR A 857 38.79 8.76 -8.15
CA THR A 857 38.37 10.03 -8.78
C THR A 857 38.72 11.26 -7.93
N GLN A 858 38.72 11.13 -6.60
CA GLN A 858 39.14 12.20 -5.68
C GLN A 858 40.65 12.42 -5.76
N VAL A 859 41.44 11.36 -5.88
CA VAL A 859 42.90 11.41 -6.09
C VAL A 859 43.24 11.98 -7.48
N GLU A 860 42.54 11.58 -8.53
CA GLU A 860 42.69 12.17 -9.87
C GLU A 860 42.36 13.67 -9.87
N LEU A 861 41.29 14.07 -9.17
CA LEU A 861 40.92 15.48 -9.01
C LEU A 861 42.01 16.26 -8.25
N GLN A 862 42.58 15.69 -7.17
CA GLN A 862 43.70 16.29 -6.45
C GLN A 862 44.91 16.50 -7.37
N TYR A 863 45.37 15.46 -8.08
CA TYR A 863 46.46 15.56 -9.05
C TYR A 863 46.19 16.58 -10.16
N LYS A 864 44.94 16.70 -10.62
CA LYS A 864 44.54 17.72 -11.59
C LYS A 864 44.64 19.13 -11.00
N THR A 865 44.15 19.37 -9.79
CA THR A 865 44.26 20.69 -9.14
C THR A 865 45.72 21.08 -8.85
N GLU A 866 46.56 20.10 -8.51
CA GLU A 866 48.00 20.30 -8.28
C GLU A 866 48.74 20.59 -9.60
N SER A 867 48.42 19.87 -10.67
CA SER A 867 48.93 20.15 -12.02
C SER A 867 48.53 21.55 -12.50
N GLU A 868 47.29 21.98 -12.23
CA GLU A 868 46.85 23.35 -12.49
C GLU A 868 47.58 24.39 -11.62
N ARG A 869 47.86 24.10 -10.34
CA ARG A 869 48.65 24.97 -9.45
C ARG A 869 50.07 25.15 -10.00
N LEU A 870 50.75 24.05 -10.31
CA LEU A 870 52.10 24.06 -10.87
C LEU A 870 52.15 24.78 -12.24
N ASN A 871 51.12 24.63 -13.08
CA ASN A 871 51.01 25.36 -14.35
C ASN A 871 50.82 26.89 -14.13
N ARG A 872 50.00 27.30 -13.15
CA ARG A 872 49.87 28.72 -12.75
C ARG A 872 51.20 29.28 -12.25
N GLU A 873 51.95 28.52 -11.45
CA GLU A 873 53.27 28.91 -10.94
C GLU A 873 54.33 28.98 -12.04
N LEU A 874 54.30 28.05 -13.02
CA LEU A 874 55.16 28.10 -14.20
C LEU A 874 54.84 29.33 -15.08
N GLN A 875 53.55 29.67 -15.25
CA GLN A 875 53.13 30.90 -15.93
C GLN A 875 53.58 32.16 -15.18
N ALA A 876 53.46 32.21 -13.85
CA ALA A 876 53.93 33.33 -13.05
C ALA A 876 55.45 33.51 -13.14
N MET A 877 56.21 32.42 -13.02
CA MET A 877 57.67 32.43 -13.22
C MET A 877 58.06 32.86 -14.64
N LYS A 878 57.28 32.48 -15.65
CA LYS A 878 57.50 32.93 -17.03
C LYS A 878 57.26 34.43 -17.19
N ILE A 879 56.20 34.98 -16.59
CA ILE A 879 55.94 36.42 -16.58
C ILE A 879 57.08 37.18 -15.88
N GLU A 880 57.61 36.68 -14.77
CA GLU A 880 58.74 37.31 -14.07
C GLU A 880 60.04 37.21 -14.89
N ILE A 881 60.26 36.11 -15.63
CA ILE A 881 61.37 35.98 -16.59
C ILE A 881 61.23 36.98 -17.75
N ASP A 882 60.04 37.12 -18.32
CA ASP A 882 59.78 38.04 -19.44
C ASP A 882 59.88 39.51 -18.99
N ARG A 883 59.51 39.81 -17.74
CA ARG A 883 59.77 41.10 -17.07
C ARG A 883 61.27 41.34 -16.88
N LEU A 884 62.02 40.39 -16.31
CA LEU A 884 63.46 40.55 -16.11
C LEU A 884 64.21 40.71 -17.44
N ARG A 885 63.74 40.06 -18.52
CA ARG A 885 64.23 40.30 -19.89
C ARG A 885 63.93 41.73 -20.36
N TYR A 886 62.74 42.26 -20.09
CA TYR A 886 62.39 43.65 -20.38
C TYR A 886 63.30 44.63 -19.60
N ASP A 887 63.43 44.45 -18.29
CA ASP A 887 64.25 45.31 -17.42
C ASP A 887 65.74 45.30 -17.84
N ILE A 888 66.27 44.14 -18.26
CA ILE A 888 67.62 44.02 -18.86
C ILE A 888 67.69 44.80 -20.18
N SER A 889 66.72 44.67 -21.09
CA SER A 889 66.69 45.40 -22.36
C SER A 889 66.57 46.92 -22.18
N GLU A 890 65.88 47.38 -21.13
CA GLU A 890 65.86 48.81 -20.77
C GLU A 890 67.22 49.25 -20.23
N GLY A 891 67.89 48.42 -19.43
CA GLY A 891 69.28 48.62 -19.02
C GLY A 891 70.23 48.75 -20.21
N GLU A 892 70.14 47.85 -21.19
CA GLU A 892 70.94 47.86 -22.42
C GLU A 892 70.71 49.11 -23.28
N THR A 893 69.46 49.60 -23.38
CA THR A 893 69.14 50.84 -24.13
C THR A 893 69.51 52.12 -23.39
N ARG A 894 69.50 52.12 -22.05
CA ARG A 894 69.98 53.25 -21.23
C ARG A 894 71.51 53.37 -21.23
N ASN A 895 72.24 52.25 -21.32
CA ASN A 895 73.71 52.20 -21.28
C ASN A 895 74.41 53.11 -22.31
N PRO A 896 74.11 53.09 -23.63
CA PRO A 896 74.75 53.98 -24.61
C PRO A 896 74.42 55.47 -24.36
N LEU A 897 73.29 55.78 -23.75
CA LEU A 897 72.86 57.15 -23.43
C LEU A 897 73.67 57.70 -22.23
N VAL A 898 73.91 56.86 -21.21
CA VAL A 898 74.86 57.14 -20.13
C VAL A 898 76.30 57.24 -20.68
N GLN A 899 76.68 56.39 -21.63
CA GLN A 899 78.02 56.42 -22.25
C GLN A 899 78.25 57.70 -23.06
N GLN A 900 77.23 58.22 -23.78
CA GLN A 900 77.28 59.55 -24.41
C GLN A 900 77.42 60.67 -23.37
N GLN A 901 76.69 60.62 -22.26
CA GLN A 901 76.82 61.60 -21.18
C GLN A 901 78.23 61.59 -20.55
N ILE A 902 78.83 60.40 -20.36
CA ILE A 902 80.21 60.26 -19.89
C ILE A 902 81.18 60.91 -20.89
N GLN A 903 81.09 60.61 -22.18
CA GLN A 903 81.95 61.23 -23.21
C GLN A 903 81.79 62.75 -23.28
N GLN A 904 80.57 63.27 -23.10
CA GLN A 904 80.30 64.71 -23.05
C GLN A 904 80.92 65.37 -21.79
N LEU A 905 80.86 64.69 -20.64
CA LEU A 905 81.48 65.14 -19.39
C LEU A 905 83.01 65.08 -19.46
N GLU A 906 83.59 64.03 -20.03
CA GLU A 906 85.05 63.91 -20.28
C GLU A 906 85.55 65.07 -21.17
N TRP A 907 84.80 65.41 -22.22
CA TRP A 907 85.08 66.54 -23.08
C TRP A 907 85.00 67.89 -22.33
N GLN A 908 83.95 68.10 -21.51
CA GLN A 908 83.83 69.31 -20.68
C GLN A 908 84.96 69.41 -19.63
N VAL A 909 85.32 68.31 -18.97
CA VAL A 909 86.43 68.25 -18.01
C VAL A 909 87.76 68.59 -18.69
N LYS A 910 87.98 68.08 -19.92
CA LYS A 910 89.15 68.44 -20.72
C LYS A 910 89.19 69.93 -21.05
N GLN A 911 88.08 70.51 -21.55
CA GLN A 911 87.97 71.94 -21.82
C GLN A 911 88.25 72.78 -20.56
N LYS A 912 87.66 72.44 -19.42
CA LYS A 912 87.88 73.14 -18.14
C LYS A 912 89.31 72.97 -17.62
N GLY A 913 89.97 71.84 -17.92
CA GLY A 913 91.39 71.64 -17.69
C GLY A 913 92.27 72.62 -18.48
N GLU A 914 91.98 72.81 -19.75
CA GLU A 914 92.68 73.77 -20.63
C GLU A 914 92.46 75.22 -20.19
N GLU A 915 91.22 75.61 -19.83
CA GLU A 915 90.89 76.91 -19.23
C GLU A 915 91.65 77.15 -17.91
N HIS A 916 91.68 76.16 -17.01
CA HIS A 916 92.41 76.25 -15.74
C HIS A 916 93.93 76.38 -15.94
N VAL A 917 94.52 75.72 -16.93
CA VAL A 917 95.94 75.90 -17.29
C VAL A 917 96.21 77.32 -17.80
N ALA A 918 95.30 77.90 -18.59
CA ALA A 918 95.40 79.29 -19.04
C ALA A 918 95.32 80.29 -17.87
N LEU A 919 94.33 80.14 -16.98
CA LEU A 919 94.18 80.94 -15.76
C LEU A 919 95.42 80.83 -14.85
N LYS A 920 95.96 79.62 -14.66
CA LYS A 920 97.17 79.39 -13.85
C LYS A 920 98.43 80.03 -14.47
N LYS A 921 98.48 80.19 -15.80
CA LYS A 921 99.52 80.96 -16.50
C LYS A 921 99.34 82.47 -16.30
N GLN A 922 98.11 82.97 -16.32
CA GLN A 922 97.78 84.38 -16.04
C GLN A 922 98.10 84.76 -14.58
N MET A 923 97.75 83.90 -13.62
CA MET A 923 98.03 84.13 -12.18
C MET A 923 99.54 84.28 -11.91
N ARG A 924 100.38 83.42 -12.50
CA ARG A 924 101.86 83.52 -12.43
C ARG A 924 102.43 84.83 -12.99
N LEU A 925 101.74 85.48 -13.94
CA LEU A 925 102.14 86.79 -14.45
C LEU A 925 101.74 87.91 -13.47
N MET A 926 100.61 87.77 -12.78
CA MET A 926 100.18 88.66 -11.69
C MET A 926 101.12 88.56 -10.47
N GLU A 927 101.47 87.34 -10.04
CA GLU A 927 102.44 87.10 -8.95
C GLU A 927 103.79 87.78 -9.22
N LYS A 928 104.31 87.66 -10.45
CA LYS A 928 105.55 88.32 -10.88
C LYS A 928 105.45 89.84 -10.82
N ARG A 929 104.29 90.42 -11.16
CA ARG A 929 104.03 91.86 -11.07
C ARG A 929 103.99 92.33 -9.62
N GLN A 930 103.24 91.63 -8.76
CA GLN A 930 103.19 91.91 -7.32
C GLN A 930 104.56 91.77 -6.65
N GLN A 931 105.42 90.83 -7.07
CA GLN A 931 106.80 90.75 -6.57
C GLN A 931 107.65 91.99 -6.88
N VAL A 932 107.41 92.68 -8.01
CA VAL A 932 108.09 93.94 -8.34
C VAL A 932 107.54 95.08 -7.50
N GLU A 933 106.21 95.15 -7.36
CA GLU A 933 105.52 96.16 -6.56
C GLU A 933 105.91 96.04 -5.06
N LEU A 934 105.97 94.83 -4.49
CA LEU A 934 106.49 94.57 -3.14
C LEU A 934 107.96 94.97 -2.96
N LYS A 935 108.83 94.75 -3.95
CA LYS A 935 110.24 95.20 -3.90
C LYS A 935 110.34 96.73 -3.87
N ASN A 936 109.45 97.45 -4.56
CA ASN A 936 109.40 98.91 -4.52
C ASN A 936 108.84 99.43 -3.19
N MET A 937 107.78 98.81 -2.66
CA MET A 937 107.25 99.14 -1.33
C MET A 937 108.29 98.90 -0.23
N LYS A 938 109.07 97.81 -0.31
CA LYS A 938 110.14 97.54 0.67
C LYS A 938 111.22 98.62 0.68
N LYS A 939 111.67 99.10 -0.50
CA LYS A 939 112.59 100.26 -0.58
C LYS A 939 112.02 101.52 0.06
N THR A 940 110.71 101.74 -0.08
CA THR A 940 110.02 102.90 0.51
C THR A 940 109.98 102.81 2.04
N VAL A 941 109.75 101.61 2.59
CA VAL A 941 109.82 101.35 4.04
C VAL A 941 111.27 101.49 4.56
N GLU A 942 112.26 101.00 3.82
CA GLU A 942 113.69 101.18 4.17
C GLU A 942 114.12 102.66 4.17
N ALA A 943 113.49 103.52 3.37
CA ALA A 943 113.68 104.97 3.43
C ALA A 943 113.01 105.58 4.69
N ARG A 944 111.74 105.25 4.97
CA ARG A 944 111.03 105.74 6.17
C ARG A 944 111.70 105.29 7.48
N ASN A 945 112.28 104.09 7.53
CA ASN A 945 113.05 103.64 8.70
C ASN A 945 114.30 104.50 8.96
N LYS A 946 114.92 105.10 7.93
CA LYS A 946 116.05 106.04 8.11
C LYS A 946 115.59 107.38 8.68
N GLU A 947 114.41 107.86 8.31
CA GLU A 947 113.80 109.03 8.97
C GLU A 947 113.48 108.75 10.45
N ILE A 948 112.96 107.55 10.76
CA ILE A 948 112.66 107.15 12.15
C ILE A 948 113.94 107.06 13.00
N GLU A 949 115.05 106.52 12.48
CA GLU A 949 116.33 106.51 13.20
C GLU A 949 116.92 107.92 13.36
N HIS A 950 116.68 108.84 12.41
CA HIS A 950 117.07 110.24 12.56
C HIS A 950 116.30 110.93 13.71
N LEU A 951 114.97 110.77 13.75
CA LEU A 951 114.12 111.29 14.84
C LEU A 951 114.45 110.64 16.21
N ARG A 952 114.87 109.37 16.23
CA ARG A 952 115.38 108.70 17.44
C ARG A 952 116.69 109.32 17.94
N HIS A 953 117.56 109.77 17.04
CA HIS A 953 118.80 110.46 17.38
C HIS A 953 118.53 111.82 18.04
N GLU A 954 117.62 112.62 17.47
CA GLU A 954 117.19 113.90 18.05
C GLU A 954 116.58 113.73 19.45
N LEU A 955 115.70 112.74 19.63
CA LEU A 955 115.12 112.40 20.94
C LEU A 955 116.18 112.01 21.98
N ALA A 956 117.31 111.41 21.55
CA ALA A 956 118.42 111.06 22.43
C ALA A 956 119.22 112.29 22.88
N VAL A 957 119.35 113.32 22.03
CA VAL A 957 119.99 114.59 22.38
C VAL A 957 119.19 115.32 23.47
N SER A 958 117.88 115.51 23.29
CA SER A 958 117.04 116.16 24.31
C SER A 958 116.95 115.37 25.63
N ARG A 959 117.15 114.05 25.60
CA ARG A 959 117.27 113.22 26.83
C ARG A 959 118.58 113.46 27.58
N LYS A 960 119.68 113.81 26.88
CA LYS A 960 120.96 114.16 27.49
C LYS A 960 120.88 115.53 28.18
N GLU A 961 120.33 116.52 27.48
CA GLU A 961 120.15 117.89 28.00
C GLU A 961 119.29 117.90 29.28
N LYS A 962 118.25 117.06 29.35
CA LYS A 962 117.43 116.88 30.56
C LYS A 962 118.24 116.42 31.78
N PHE A 963 119.28 115.61 31.60
CA PHE A 963 120.14 115.13 32.69
C PHE A 963 121.04 116.24 33.25
N ASP A 964 121.58 117.11 32.40
CA ASP A 964 122.48 118.19 32.80
C ASP A 964 121.76 119.26 33.66
N TYR A 965 120.46 119.50 33.39
CA TYR A 965 119.62 120.34 34.27
C TYR A 965 119.23 119.65 35.59
N GLN A 966 119.18 118.32 35.62
CA GLN A 966 118.87 117.56 36.83
C GLN A 966 120.03 117.53 37.83
N SER A 967 121.27 117.72 37.36
CA SER A 967 122.49 117.77 38.18
C SER A 967 122.63 119.07 38.98
N LYS A 968 122.28 120.23 38.40
CA LYS A 968 122.61 121.57 38.92
C LYS A 968 121.63 122.17 39.94
N LEU A 969 120.60 121.42 40.39
CA LEU A 969 119.49 121.97 41.19
C LEU A 969 119.34 121.37 42.61
N ALA A 970 120.28 120.54 43.07
CA ALA A 970 120.22 119.88 44.37
C ALA A 970 121.45 120.07 45.29
N GLU A 971 122.56 120.65 44.82
CA GLU A 971 123.71 121.03 45.67
C GLU A 971 123.29 121.99 46.81
N LEU A 972 122.17 122.70 46.64
CA LEU A 972 121.58 123.63 47.62
C LEU A 972 120.60 123.00 48.63
N ARG A 973 120.54 121.66 48.77
CA ARG A 973 119.62 120.99 49.73
C ARG A 973 120.26 119.98 50.70
N GLY A 974 121.57 120.04 50.90
CA GLY A 974 122.28 119.22 51.89
C GLY A 974 121.96 119.51 53.37
N THR A 975 121.12 120.49 53.69
CA THR A 975 121.01 121.05 55.07
C THR A 975 119.61 121.12 55.69
N LEU A 976 118.50 120.86 54.97
CA LEU A 976 117.16 121.06 55.55
C LEU A 976 116.05 120.07 55.12
N LYS A 977 115.90 119.03 55.95
CA LYS A 977 114.65 118.66 56.66
C LYS A 977 113.35 118.41 55.86
N ALA A 978 113.14 117.13 55.56
CA ALA A 978 111.86 116.37 55.69
C ALA A 978 110.61 116.66 54.80
N HIS A 979 110.12 115.54 54.23
CA HIS A 979 108.70 115.11 54.09
C HIS A 979 107.79 115.55 52.90
N LYS A 980 107.30 114.50 52.19
CA LYS A 980 105.93 114.21 51.71
C LYS A 980 105.17 115.11 50.70
N ALA A 981 105.06 114.55 49.46
CA ALA A 981 103.85 113.96 48.84
C ALA A 981 102.67 114.80 48.26
N GLN A 982 102.29 114.44 47.00
CA GLN A 982 100.92 114.49 46.37
C GLN A 982 100.27 115.90 46.20
N PRO A 983 99.07 116.07 45.56
CA PRO A 983 98.17 115.22 44.73
C PRO A 983 98.36 115.44 43.19
N ILE A 984 97.62 114.95 42.15
CA ILE A 984 96.20 114.60 41.81
C ILE A 984 95.29 115.80 41.41
N ASP A 985 94.74 115.83 40.17
CA ASP A 985 93.27 115.87 39.80
C ASP A 985 92.86 116.57 38.44
N VAL A 986 91.63 116.26 37.95
CA VAL A 986 90.60 116.92 37.06
C VAL A 986 90.70 117.24 35.53
N THR A 987 89.57 116.93 34.82
CA THR A 987 88.91 117.56 33.61
C THR A 987 89.60 117.57 32.20
N GLY A 988 88.92 117.66 31.04
CA GLY A 988 87.47 117.58 30.67
C GLY A 988 87.07 118.33 29.36
N GLY A 989 86.33 117.70 28.42
CA GLY A 989 85.64 118.32 27.24
C GLY A 989 86.50 118.68 25.99
N SER A 990 85.99 119.09 24.82
CA SER A 990 84.66 118.96 24.15
C SER A 990 84.70 119.47 22.67
N LEU A 991 83.80 119.03 21.77
CA LEU A 991 83.56 119.48 20.35
C LEU A 991 84.71 119.21 19.33
N GLY A 992 84.53 119.17 17.99
CA GLY A 992 83.33 119.28 17.13
C GLY A 992 83.61 119.02 15.62
N LEU A 993 82.56 119.00 14.79
CA LEU A 993 82.48 118.82 13.31
C LEU A 993 83.33 119.83 12.47
N PRO A 994 83.72 119.58 11.18
CA PRO A 994 82.77 119.21 10.09
C PRO A 994 83.22 118.34 8.87
N GLU A 995 82.18 117.89 8.15
CA GLU A 995 81.99 117.73 6.67
C GLU A 995 82.80 116.77 5.75
N VAL A 996 82.10 115.71 5.32
CA VAL A 996 81.74 115.34 3.93
C VAL A 996 82.84 115.17 2.85
N ALA A 997 83.15 113.91 2.55
CA ALA A 997 82.98 113.31 1.21
C ALA A 997 82.61 111.81 1.39
N PRO A 998 81.78 111.19 0.52
CA PRO A 998 80.85 110.16 1.00
C PRO A 998 81.36 108.71 1.01
N LEU A 999 80.95 107.98 2.05
CA LEU A 999 80.66 106.55 2.05
C LEU A 999 79.27 106.41 2.67
N ASP A 1000 78.30 105.91 1.90
CA ASP A 1000 76.89 105.81 2.27
C ASP A 1000 76.35 104.42 1.88
N THR A 1001 75.62 103.80 2.81
CA THR A 1001 74.86 102.56 2.61
C THR A 1001 73.58 102.56 3.47
N GLU A 1002 72.76 103.62 3.46
CA GLU A 1002 71.45 103.61 4.13
C GLU A 1002 70.26 104.10 3.28
N ALA A 1003 70.06 103.40 2.15
CA ALA A 1003 68.76 103.14 1.54
C ALA A 1003 68.85 101.74 0.91
N ILE A 1004 68.22 100.66 1.40
CA ILE A 1004 66.99 100.49 2.20
C ILE A 1004 65.73 101.00 1.46
N GLU A 1005 64.89 100.03 1.09
CA GLU A 1005 63.47 100.16 0.77
C GLU A 1005 63.03 101.10 -0.36
N LYS A 1006 63.54 100.81 -1.57
CA LYS A 1006 62.61 100.61 -2.71
C LYS A 1006 63.11 99.56 -3.72
N LEU A 1007 62.59 98.33 -3.55
CA LEU A 1007 62.70 97.16 -4.45
C LEU A 1007 64.13 96.60 -4.61
N LEU A 1008 64.48 95.39 -4.16
CA LEU A 1008 63.66 94.28 -3.64
C LEU A 1008 62.78 93.54 -4.68
N SER A 1009 63.37 93.22 -5.84
CA SER A 1009 62.94 92.21 -6.83
C SER A 1009 64.04 92.09 -7.91
N ASP A 1010 64.71 90.97 -8.21
CA ASP A 1010 64.52 89.58 -7.77
C ASP A 1010 65.87 88.90 -7.45
N THR A 1011 66.21 88.74 -6.17
CA THR A 1011 67.32 87.85 -5.74
C THR A 1011 67.07 87.30 -4.33
N GLU A 1012 65.85 86.82 -4.05
CA GLU A 1012 65.59 85.99 -2.88
C GLU A 1012 64.47 84.99 -3.15
N LYS A 1013 64.53 83.83 -2.47
CA LYS A 1013 63.74 82.61 -2.70
C LYS A 1013 64.13 81.91 -4.03
N GLN A 1014 64.19 80.58 -4.10
CA GLN A 1014 63.60 79.58 -3.18
C GLN A 1014 64.66 78.76 -2.41
N LYS A 1015 64.31 78.41 -1.17
CA LYS A 1015 65.10 77.59 -0.22
C LYS A 1015 64.10 76.85 0.69
N VAL A 1016 64.55 75.77 1.34
CA VAL A 1016 63.89 75.04 2.46
C VAL A 1016 62.72 74.09 2.09
N ASP A 1017 63.05 72.80 2.17
CA ASP A 1017 62.38 71.68 2.88
C ASP A 1017 60.91 71.78 3.36
N ILE A 1018 60.11 70.77 3.00
CA ILE A 1018 58.92 70.27 3.75
C ILE A 1018 58.93 68.73 3.61
N SER A 1019 58.85 67.86 4.63
CA SER A 1019 58.41 67.90 6.05
C SER A 1019 56.95 67.49 6.36
N LYS A 1020 56.72 66.16 6.31
CA LYS A 1020 55.77 65.37 7.14
C LYS A 1020 54.24 65.49 6.89
N PRO A 1021 53.44 64.52 7.42
CA PRO A 1021 52.05 64.29 7.00
C PRO A 1021 51.02 64.46 8.14
N LEU A 1022 49.79 63.94 7.91
CA LEU A 1022 48.89 63.39 8.95
C LEU A 1022 48.11 64.37 9.83
N ASN A 1023 47.35 65.30 9.23
CA ASN A 1023 46.40 66.16 9.97
C ASN A 1023 44.99 66.32 9.37
N VAL A 1024 44.71 65.74 8.18
CA VAL A 1024 43.38 65.82 7.53
C VAL A 1024 42.49 64.61 7.86
N LEU A 1025 43.08 63.49 8.31
CA LEU A 1025 42.35 62.24 8.58
C LEU A 1025 41.54 62.28 9.89
N GLN A 1026 41.92 63.15 10.84
CA GLN A 1026 41.34 63.22 12.19
C GLN A 1026 39.88 63.71 12.19
N THR A 1027 39.56 64.65 11.29
CA THR A 1027 38.28 65.40 11.30
C THR A 1027 37.15 64.63 10.61
N CYS A 1028 37.44 63.89 9.54
CA CYS A 1028 36.41 63.14 8.82
C CYS A 1028 35.92 61.88 9.57
N LEU A 1029 36.82 61.20 10.29
CA LEU A 1029 36.51 59.96 11.02
C LEU A 1029 35.71 60.19 12.31
N THR A 1030 35.70 61.41 12.84
CA THR A 1030 34.92 61.77 14.05
C THR A 1030 33.46 62.11 13.73
N SER A 1031 33.18 62.77 12.60
CA SER A 1031 31.81 63.12 12.19
C SER A 1031 30.95 61.87 11.95
N LEU A 1032 31.43 60.97 11.06
CA LEU A 1032 30.67 59.80 10.58
C LEU A 1032 30.28 58.82 11.71
N ARG A 1033 31.04 58.83 12.82
CA ARG A 1033 30.80 57.94 13.97
C ARG A 1033 29.69 58.42 14.90
N SER A 1034 29.27 59.69 14.80
CA SER A 1034 28.20 60.27 15.62
C SER A 1034 26.80 60.04 15.05
N GLU A 1035 26.65 60.17 13.73
CA GLU A 1035 25.35 60.01 13.03
C GLU A 1035 24.83 58.56 13.12
N ILE A 1036 25.72 57.57 13.01
CA ILE A 1036 25.36 56.14 13.07
C ILE A 1036 24.72 55.78 14.44
N SER A 1037 25.30 56.26 15.55
CA SER A 1037 24.73 56.02 16.88
C SER A 1037 23.38 56.72 17.09
N SER A 1038 23.19 57.92 16.51
CA SER A 1038 21.92 58.64 16.59
C SER A 1038 20.79 57.93 15.82
N LEU A 1039 21.10 57.20 14.75
CA LEU A 1039 20.10 56.45 13.98
C LEU A 1039 19.65 55.16 14.67
N GLN A 1040 20.57 54.43 15.31
CA GLN A 1040 20.23 53.20 16.03
C GLN A 1040 19.25 53.46 17.19
N GLN A 1041 19.47 54.51 17.97
CA GLN A 1041 18.62 54.86 19.12
C GLN A 1041 17.19 55.26 18.73
N HIS A 1042 16.96 55.71 17.49
CA HIS A 1042 15.62 56.14 17.03
C HIS A 1042 14.73 54.96 16.60
N VAL A 1043 15.31 53.91 16.02
CA VAL A 1043 14.57 52.69 15.60
C VAL A 1043 14.05 51.89 16.80
N GLU A 1044 14.87 51.77 17.84
CA GLU A 1044 14.54 51.01 19.04
C GLU A 1044 13.35 51.62 19.82
N GLY A 1045 13.33 52.95 19.97
CA GLY A 1045 12.19 53.67 20.54
C GLY A 1045 10.90 53.53 19.73
N HIS A 1046 11.00 53.49 18.40
CA HIS A 1046 9.83 53.34 17.52
C HIS A 1046 9.21 51.94 17.55
N THR A 1047 10.01 50.92 17.88
CA THR A 1047 9.57 49.51 17.99
C THR A 1047 8.74 49.28 19.26
N ILE A 1048 9.17 49.85 20.39
CA ILE A 1048 8.48 49.76 21.68
C ILE A 1048 7.11 50.47 21.62
N ALA A 1049 7.04 51.64 20.97
CA ALA A 1049 5.80 52.39 20.79
C ALA A 1049 4.71 51.56 20.07
N VAL A 1050 5.06 50.87 18.98
CA VAL A 1050 4.11 50.05 18.20
C VAL A 1050 3.56 48.89 19.05
N GLN A 1051 4.42 48.18 19.80
CA GLN A 1051 3.97 47.08 20.65
C GLN A 1051 3.01 47.53 21.76
N SER A 1052 3.23 48.73 22.33
CA SER A 1052 2.30 49.29 23.32
C SER A 1052 0.92 49.63 22.73
N SER A 1053 0.87 50.06 21.46
CA SER A 1053 -0.40 50.41 20.80
C SER A 1053 -1.29 49.19 20.56
N THR A 1054 -0.72 48.05 20.16
CA THR A 1054 -1.50 46.84 19.84
C THR A 1054 -2.26 46.31 21.05
N HIS A 1055 -1.68 46.41 22.26
CA HIS A 1055 -2.33 45.95 23.48
C HIS A 1055 -3.55 46.81 23.88
N SER A 1056 -3.57 48.09 23.46
CA SER A 1056 -4.69 48.99 23.74
C SER A 1056 -5.97 48.68 22.94
N TRP A 1057 -5.86 48.00 21.80
CA TRP A 1057 -7.03 47.70 20.95
C TRP A 1057 -7.88 46.54 21.47
N ASN A 1058 -7.26 45.55 22.11
CA ASN A 1058 -7.98 44.37 22.62
C ASN A 1058 -8.98 44.73 23.73
N GLN A 1059 -8.69 45.74 24.57
CA GLN A 1059 -9.62 46.21 25.61
C GLN A 1059 -10.86 46.94 25.03
N VAL A 1060 -10.79 47.44 23.80
CA VAL A 1060 -11.92 48.10 23.13
C VAL A 1060 -12.91 47.08 22.58
N GLU A 1061 -12.44 45.91 22.13
CA GLU A 1061 -13.32 44.87 21.58
C GLU A 1061 -14.29 44.29 22.63
N ASP A 1062 -13.84 44.14 23.88
CA ASP A 1062 -14.67 43.61 24.95
C ASP A 1062 -15.75 44.60 25.43
N HIS A 1063 -15.44 45.90 25.46
CA HIS A 1063 -16.44 46.96 25.73
C HIS A 1063 -17.53 47.06 24.64
N VAL A 1064 -17.25 46.61 23.41
CA VAL A 1064 -18.24 46.55 22.31
C VAL A 1064 -19.20 45.36 22.44
N LYS A 1065 -18.82 44.30 23.17
CA LYS A 1065 -19.67 43.12 23.40
C LYS A 1065 -20.76 43.38 24.45
N GLU A 1066 -20.45 44.20 25.46
CA GLU A 1066 -21.39 44.52 26.56
C GLU A 1066 -22.51 45.49 26.14
N LEU A 1067 -22.29 46.32 25.12
CA LEU A 1067 -23.27 47.28 24.60
C LEU A 1067 -24.33 46.70 23.64
N ARG A 1068 -24.38 45.37 23.42
CA ARG A 1068 -25.30 44.72 22.46
C ARG A 1068 -26.60 44.17 23.04
N THR A 1069 -26.85 44.31 24.34
CA THR A 1069 -28.01 43.69 25.02
C THR A 1069 -29.18 44.66 25.31
N ILE A 1070 -29.06 45.96 24.97
CA ILE A 1070 -30.10 46.97 25.21
C ILE A 1070 -30.38 47.78 23.93
N SER A 1071 -31.42 47.41 23.17
CA SER A 1071 -32.34 48.29 22.41
C SER A 1071 -33.14 47.49 21.37
N THR A 1072 -34.43 47.28 21.62
CA THR A 1072 -35.41 46.88 20.59
C THR A 1072 -36.21 48.10 20.16
N PRO A 1073 -36.30 48.43 18.85
CA PRO A 1073 -37.05 49.59 18.38
C PRO A 1073 -38.57 49.35 18.35
N SER A 1074 -39.33 50.44 18.36
CA SER A 1074 -40.76 50.51 18.05
C SER A 1074 -40.95 51.17 16.69
N ASP A 1075 -42.01 50.80 15.95
CA ASP A 1075 -42.66 51.56 14.86
C ASP A 1075 -43.89 50.76 14.37
N ASP A 1076 -44.97 51.32 13.82
CA ASP A 1076 -45.59 52.66 13.97
C ASP A 1076 -47.04 52.61 13.40
N SER A 1077 -47.83 53.67 13.66
CA SER A 1077 -48.92 54.17 12.80
C SER A 1077 -50.28 53.42 12.79
N ALA A 1078 -51.44 54.08 12.58
CA ALA A 1078 -51.68 55.49 12.25
C ALA A 1078 -53.10 56.00 12.63
N ARG A 1079 -53.17 57.30 12.99
CA ARG A 1079 -54.26 58.28 12.67
C ARG A 1079 -55.66 58.10 13.32
N SER A 1080 -56.42 59.16 13.64
CA SER A 1080 -56.13 60.63 13.60
C SER A 1080 -57.21 61.50 14.27
N ARG A 1081 -56.79 62.68 14.78
CA ARG A 1081 -57.59 63.92 15.02
C ARG A 1081 -58.64 63.86 16.17
N SER A 1082 -58.91 64.93 16.93
CA SER A 1082 -58.31 66.30 16.99
C SER A 1082 -58.78 67.08 18.23
N ALA A 1083 -58.12 68.23 18.48
CA ALA A 1083 -58.51 69.35 19.37
C ALA A 1083 -58.02 69.33 20.83
N SER A 1084 -57.09 70.26 21.09
CA SER A 1084 -56.77 70.94 22.37
C SER A 1084 -57.80 72.10 22.58
N PRO A 1085 -57.77 72.97 23.64
CA PRO A 1085 -56.71 73.18 24.66
C PRO A 1085 -57.13 73.48 26.13
N PHE A 1086 -56.13 73.30 27.03
CA PHE A 1086 -55.74 74.15 28.19
C PHE A 1086 -56.66 74.47 29.40
N ASP A 1087 -55.98 74.57 30.56
CA ASP A 1087 -56.17 75.44 31.75
C ASP A 1087 -57.21 75.19 32.88
N ASP A 1088 -56.64 74.76 34.03
CA ASP A 1088 -56.58 75.46 35.33
C ASP A 1088 -57.76 75.47 36.35
N VAL A 1089 -57.68 74.54 37.31
CA VAL A 1089 -57.66 74.75 38.78
C VAL A 1089 -58.57 75.83 39.43
N THR A 1090 -59.63 75.42 40.14
CA THR A 1090 -59.83 75.58 41.61
C THR A 1090 -61.22 75.11 42.12
N MET A 1091 -61.36 75.02 43.46
CA MET A 1091 -62.60 74.95 44.27
C MET A 1091 -63.29 73.59 44.50
N GLU A 1092 -62.83 72.93 45.58
CA GLU A 1092 -63.65 72.36 46.67
C GLU A 1092 -64.78 73.31 47.17
N PRO A 1093 -65.80 72.91 47.98
CA PRO A 1093 -65.65 71.98 49.13
C PRO A 1093 -66.85 71.09 49.58
N LEU A 1094 -66.52 70.02 50.36
CA LEU A 1094 -67.29 69.41 51.51
C LEU A 1094 -68.73 68.87 51.25
N THR A 1095 -69.36 68.01 52.07
CA THR A 1095 -69.10 67.34 53.39
C THR A 1095 -69.31 65.81 53.25
N SER A 1096 -68.59 64.90 53.94
CA SER A 1096 -68.81 64.36 55.32
C SER A 1096 -70.19 63.69 55.55
N GLU A 1097 -70.39 62.64 56.36
CA GLU A 1097 -69.62 61.92 57.42
C GLU A 1097 -70.33 60.54 57.62
N ASP A 1098 -69.83 59.37 58.04
CA ASP A 1098 -68.51 58.72 58.31
C ASP A 1098 -68.80 57.18 58.35
N LYS A 1099 -68.26 56.20 59.11
CA LYS A 1099 -67.23 55.95 60.17
C LYS A 1099 -66.59 54.57 59.82
N ALA A 1100 -65.31 54.25 60.01
CA ALA A 1100 -64.48 54.14 61.23
C ALA A 1100 -64.85 52.93 62.15
N ILE A 1101 -63.95 52.15 62.78
CA ILE A 1101 -62.49 52.33 63.00
C ILE A 1101 -61.74 51.03 63.47
N SER A 1102 -60.48 50.80 63.06
CA SER A 1102 -59.37 50.12 63.83
C SER A 1102 -59.43 48.57 64.12
N VAL A 1103 -58.42 47.79 64.59
CA VAL A 1103 -56.90 47.81 64.63
C VAL A 1103 -56.31 46.48 65.24
N SER A 1104 -55.15 45.96 64.74
CA SER A 1104 -54.18 45.01 65.39
C SER A 1104 -54.63 43.58 65.86
N SER A 1105 -53.82 42.57 66.23
CA SER A 1105 -52.41 42.10 65.94
C SER A 1105 -52.13 40.73 66.63
N SER A 1106 -51.01 40.04 66.30
CA SER A 1106 -50.30 38.98 67.10
C SER A 1106 -50.92 37.55 67.19
N ASN A 1107 -50.20 36.44 67.47
CA ASN A 1107 -48.78 36.01 67.21
C ASN A 1107 -48.63 34.46 67.46
N GLU A 1108 -47.48 33.85 67.06
CA GLU A 1108 -46.94 32.50 67.45
C GLU A 1108 -47.71 31.21 67.05
N GLY A 1109 -47.09 30.03 66.80
CA GLY A 1109 -45.66 29.65 66.69
C GLY A 1109 -45.41 28.11 66.54
N SER A 1110 -44.17 27.69 66.20
CA SER A 1110 -43.60 26.30 66.18
C SER A 1110 -44.17 25.25 65.18
N SER A 1111 -43.46 24.22 64.68
CA SER A 1111 -42.03 23.77 64.59
C SER A 1111 -41.93 22.80 63.37
N GLN A 1112 -40.91 22.76 62.50
CA GLN A 1112 -39.50 22.32 62.60
C GLN A 1112 -39.26 20.79 62.75
N LEU A 1113 -38.79 20.14 61.66
CA LEU A 1113 -38.07 18.84 61.47
C LEU A 1113 -38.36 18.35 60.01
N ASP A 1114 -37.53 17.75 59.15
CA ASP A 1114 -36.06 17.59 58.91
C ASP A 1114 -35.70 16.13 58.52
N GLN A 1115 -34.72 15.97 57.63
CA GLN A 1115 -34.03 14.73 57.15
C GLN A 1115 -34.77 13.76 56.18
N PRO A 1116 -34.04 12.95 55.37
CA PRO A 1116 -34.55 12.32 54.14
C PRO A 1116 -34.59 10.77 54.16
N GLY A 1117 -35.06 10.17 53.06
CA GLY A 1117 -34.92 8.75 52.73
C GLY A 1117 -34.22 8.54 51.39
N ASP A 1118 -33.36 7.53 51.30
CA ASP A 1118 -32.45 7.27 50.18
C ASP A 1118 -32.50 5.79 49.73
N ASN A 1119 -32.11 5.56 48.47
CA ASN A 1119 -31.70 4.29 47.85
C ASN A 1119 -32.73 3.20 47.42
N THR A 1120 -32.34 2.55 46.32
CA THR A 1120 -32.77 1.25 45.76
C THR A 1120 -34.26 1.02 45.41
N MET A 1121 -34.55 1.00 44.10
CA MET A 1121 -34.31 -0.21 43.28
C MET A 1121 -33.86 0.15 41.86
#